data_AF-A0A5P9CYB7-F1
#
_entry.id   AF-A0A5P9CYB7-F1
#
_cell.length_a   1.000
_cell.length_b   1.000
_cell.length_c   1.000
_cell.angle_alpha   90.00
_cell.angle_beta   90.00
_cell.angle_gamma   90.00
#
_symmetry.space_group_name_H-M   'P 1'
#
loop_
_entity.id
_entity.type
_entity.pdbx_description
1 polymer ?
#
loop_
_entity_poly.entity_id
_entity_poly.type
_entity_poly.pdbx_seq_one_letter_code
_entity_poly.pdbx_strand_id
1 'polypeptide(L)'
;MKILKIFSLLIVAIATTSLSVAASAEECVPASFDGAFDGEITLCQNWDAQAQQEFWFTPQGSRVMPYAWFLALEQAGSQAPFSDSNHLDTFRYLPQKPTPLNPDGLPIGFTRDKIADDDPLAPVSTEWLGLTCSACHTGQIEFNDKKLLIDGAPAMADFEGFMWSLEDALTATVEDEARFERFAEKVLGQPTTTAGDKTTLKKQLTELAQTRSAWNELNKGDHEYGFSRLDAIGAIFNAVSVSAQGLDDENGKRANAPVSYPFIWDTPQHDFVQWNASVANEGAGALGRNVGEVLGVFGGLNYNPIDGKLSECLAEDTGFLGRLTQVWKSIWGGLDNTICIGHASSIKADGLFKLEALLWDLQSPEWPEDVLGKINFQPAADNGPSMVERGKALYEQRCLECHDGRLDNTELTTAFKRDDPNRRIEAERVSVEKLGTDAQMAGNFLGQVYPISKEINGQVKAFLPLTFPLTDKHRFSSQGGGAELVSYAVRGVIVNKVLNDPQNTLDAIMLGQPEERRAFLERVQARLVEAQDASNLKRIRILIDAIEEAERDDLIDWVQGLDISRDGILRSKIREILRRNEPSTDGDTSAADAEAARQRLFVYKARPLNGIWATAPYLHNGSIRTMRQLMLPAECPETGEEIDAETGQRLCRQKTFEVGSRTYDPDTLGFIDAGGFVVDTSLPGNSNTGHEYSTRFFRDNPEQLDALLEYIKTL
;
A
#
# COMPACT_ATOMS: atom_id res chain seq x y z
N MET A 1 -53.34 -4.50 57.29
CA MET A 1 -54.60 -5.25 57.19
C MET A 1 -55.71 -4.26 56.79
N LYS A 2 -56.32 -4.46 55.60
CA LYS A 2 -57.51 -3.78 54.99
C LYS A 2 -57.30 -2.32 54.52
N ILE A 3 -57.13 -2.01 53.22
CA ILE A 3 -58.01 -2.09 52.02
C ILE A 3 -59.20 -1.09 52.08
N LEU A 4 -59.23 -0.07 51.20
CA LEU A 4 -60.20 0.09 50.08
C LEU A 4 -60.05 1.42 49.27
N LYS A 5 -59.76 1.24 47.96
CA LYS A 5 -60.26 1.91 46.73
C LYS A 5 -60.53 3.43 46.67
N ILE A 6 -59.93 4.09 45.66
CA ILE A 6 -60.64 4.89 44.64
C ILE A 6 -59.98 4.67 43.26
N PHE A 7 -60.77 4.27 42.27
CA PHE A 7 -60.48 4.25 40.83
C PHE A 7 -60.95 5.57 40.21
N SER A 8 -60.24 6.12 39.21
CA SER A 8 -60.79 6.48 37.88
C SER A 8 -59.75 7.20 37.00
N LEU A 9 -59.78 6.83 35.72
CA LEU A 9 -58.88 7.17 34.63
C LEU A 9 -58.78 8.67 34.30
N LEU A 10 -57.57 9.10 33.91
CA LEU A 10 -57.38 10.08 32.84
C LEU A 10 -56.14 9.67 32.02
N ILE A 11 -56.36 9.06 30.85
CA ILE A 11 -55.32 8.85 29.85
C ILE A 11 -55.19 10.17 29.08
N VAL A 12 -54.09 10.90 29.30
CA VAL A 12 -53.69 12.01 28.45
C VAL A 12 -52.79 11.44 27.37
N ALA A 13 -53.30 11.40 26.13
CA ALA A 13 -52.50 11.14 24.95
C ALA A 13 -51.54 12.32 24.74
N ILE A 14 -50.26 12.12 25.05
CA ILE A 14 -49.19 13.01 24.60
C ILE A 14 -48.81 12.54 23.20
N ALA A 15 -49.29 13.26 22.19
CA ALA A 15 -48.78 13.14 20.84
C ALA A 15 -47.33 13.62 20.83
N THR A 16 -46.38 12.68 20.84
CA THR A 16 -44.99 12.97 20.50
C THR A 16 -44.93 13.25 19.01
N THR A 17 -44.89 14.53 18.63
CA THR A 17 -44.42 14.92 17.30
C THR A 17 -42.94 14.55 17.21
N SER A 18 -42.66 13.37 16.66
CA SER A 18 -41.36 13.02 16.13
C SER A 18 -41.05 13.95 14.97
N LEU A 19 -40.36 15.06 15.25
CA LEU A 19 -39.59 15.77 14.25
C LEU A 19 -38.48 14.82 13.81
N SER A 20 -38.74 14.07 12.74
CA SER A 20 -37.68 13.46 11.93
C SER A 20 -36.86 14.60 11.35
N VAL A 21 -35.79 14.99 12.06
CA VAL A 21 -34.67 15.63 11.39
C VAL A 21 -34.07 14.51 10.53
N ALA A 22 -34.53 14.42 9.29
CA ALA A 22 -33.72 13.82 8.27
C ALA A 22 -32.44 14.65 8.26
N ALA A 23 -31.36 14.09 8.80
CA ALA A 23 -30.04 14.60 8.50
C ALA A 23 -29.93 14.51 6.98
N SER A 24 -30.04 15.64 6.28
CA SER A 24 -29.52 15.71 4.93
C SER A 24 -28.07 15.31 5.05
N ALA A 25 -27.62 14.32 4.28
CA ALA A 25 -26.18 14.13 4.05
C ALA A 25 -25.63 15.52 3.73
N GLU A 26 -24.69 16.00 4.53
CA GLU A 26 -24.01 17.26 4.26
C GLU A 26 -23.47 17.12 2.83
N GLU A 27 -23.93 17.99 1.92
CA GLU A 27 -23.54 17.97 0.52
C GLU A 27 -22.01 18.03 0.51
N CYS A 28 -21.36 17.00 -0.02
CA CYS A 28 -19.90 16.91 0.04
C CYS A 28 -19.31 18.06 -0.77
N VAL A 29 -18.93 19.12 -0.07
CA VAL A 29 -18.24 20.26 -0.66
C VAL A 29 -16.82 19.78 -0.94
N PRO A 30 -16.27 19.93 -2.16
CA PRO A 30 -14.84 19.79 -2.40
C PRO A 30 -14.09 20.72 -1.44
N ALA A 31 -13.63 20.15 -0.33
CA ALA A 31 -12.98 20.88 0.76
C ALA A 31 -11.47 20.72 0.69
N SER A 32 -10.97 20.02 -0.33
CA SER A 32 -9.58 19.84 -0.72
C SER A 32 -8.83 21.16 -0.95
N PHE A 33 -7.51 21.07 -0.94
CA PHE A 33 -6.60 22.19 -1.10
C PHE A 33 -6.69 22.77 -2.53
N ASP A 34 -7.46 23.84 -2.72
CA ASP A 34 -7.43 24.60 -3.97
C ASP A 34 -6.02 25.18 -4.20
N GLY A 35 -5.39 24.81 -5.32
CA GLY A 35 -4.20 25.48 -5.83
C GLY A 35 -2.88 24.73 -5.60
N ALA A 36 -2.87 23.40 -5.60
CA ALA A 36 -1.68 22.64 -5.94
C ALA A 36 -1.10 23.14 -7.29
N PHE A 37 -1.94 23.37 -8.30
CA PHE A 37 -1.54 23.96 -9.58
C PHE A 37 -2.65 24.79 -10.26
N ASP A 38 -2.30 25.53 -11.30
CA ASP A 38 -3.25 26.38 -12.02
C ASP A 38 -4.21 25.54 -12.89
N GLY A 39 -5.51 25.83 -12.81
CA GLY A 39 -6.59 25.11 -13.52
C GLY A 39 -7.04 23.81 -12.83
N GLU A 40 -6.60 23.58 -11.60
CA GLU A 40 -6.99 22.43 -10.77
C GLU A 40 -8.48 22.43 -10.45
N ILE A 41 -9.05 21.23 -10.49
CA ILE A 41 -10.36 20.90 -9.97
C ILE A 41 -10.16 19.68 -9.10
N THR A 42 -10.55 19.77 -7.84
CA THR A 42 -10.51 18.62 -6.95
C THR A 42 -11.90 18.05 -6.76
N LEU A 43 -11.97 16.73 -6.68
CA LEU A 43 -13.22 16.00 -6.54
C LEU A 43 -13.62 15.85 -5.07
N CYS A 44 -14.92 15.74 -4.81
CA CYS A 44 -15.38 15.24 -3.53
C CYS A 44 -14.93 13.78 -3.36
N GLN A 45 -14.06 13.54 -2.37
CA GLN A 45 -13.64 12.20 -1.95
C GLN A 45 -13.68 12.04 -0.42
N ASN A 46 -14.53 12.85 0.24
CA ASN A 46 -14.73 12.86 1.70
C ASN A 46 -13.49 13.27 2.53
N TRP A 47 -12.57 14.02 1.92
CA TRP A 47 -11.46 14.68 2.59
C TRP A 47 -11.60 16.20 2.52
N ASP A 48 -11.15 16.87 3.57
CA ASP A 48 -10.84 18.30 3.54
C ASP A 48 -9.37 18.56 3.17
N ALA A 49 -9.02 19.84 3.00
CA ALA A 49 -7.69 20.27 2.59
C ALA A 49 -6.62 19.88 3.60
N GLN A 50 -6.97 19.79 4.89
CA GLN A 50 -6.03 19.36 5.91
C GLN A 50 -5.75 17.87 5.79
N ALA A 51 -6.79 17.04 5.75
CA ALA A 51 -6.69 15.60 5.57
C ALA A 51 -5.88 15.25 4.31
N GLN A 52 -6.15 15.96 3.21
CA GLN A 52 -5.43 15.80 1.95
C GLN A 52 -3.94 16.17 2.07
N GLN A 53 -3.60 17.35 2.62
CA GLN A 53 -2.20 17.75 2.84
C GLN A 53 -1.46 16.81 3.79
N GLU A 54 -2.14 16.32 4.83
CA GLU A 54 -1.59 15.35 5.75
C GLU A 54 -1.32 14.00 5.06
N PHE A 55 -2.23 13.54 4.20
CA PHE A 55 -2.01 12.33 3.40
C PHE A 55 -0.80 12.49 2.47
N TRP A 56 -0.70 13.63 1.78
CA TRP A 56 0.37 13.89 0.81
C TRP A 56 1.76 13.95 1.44
N PHE A 57 1.91 14.53 2.62
CA PHE A 57 3.24 14.85 3.17
C PHE A 57 3.59 14.20 4.50
N THR A 58 2.72 13.36 5.09
CA THR A 58 3.11 12.64 6.32
C THR A 58 4.26 11.67 6.01
N PRO A 59 5.43 11.79 6.67
CA PRO A 59 6.55 10.92 6.42
C PRO A 59 6.31 9.49 6.92
N GLN A 60 6.69 8.51 6.10
CA GLN A 60 6.56 7.08 6.40
C GLN A 60 7.90 6.40 6.74
N GLY A 61 9.02 7.13 6.65
CA GLY A 61 10.37 6.61 6.90
C GLY A 61 11.19 6.32 5.63
N SER A 62 10.74 6.75 4.46
CA SER A 62 11.47 6.65 3.19
C SER A 62 12.68 7.61 3.17
N ARG A 63 13.84 7.15 2.71
CA ARG A 63 15.11 7.91 2.67
C ARG A 63 15.78 7.84 1.30
N VAL A 64 15.34 8.69 0.37
CA VAL A 64 15.93 8.82 -0.97
C VAL A 64 17.33 9.44 -0.89
N MET A 65 17.43 10.65 -0.34
CA MET A 65 18.68 11.39 -0.14
C MET A 65 18.52 12.49 0.91
N PRO A 66 19.61 13.09 1.43
CA PRO A 66 19.50 14.26 2.31
C PRO A 66 18.67 15.38 1.66
N TYR A 67 17.73 15.94 2.41
CA TYR A 67 16.75 16.89 1.86
C TYR A 67 17.41 18.15 1.29
N ALA A 68 18.35 18.73 2.03
CA ALA A 68 19.10 19.91 1.59
C ALA A 68 19.95 19.64 0.33
N TRP A 69 20.42 18.40 0.15
CA TRP A 69 21.20 18.03 -1.03
C TRP A 69 20.31 17.98 -2.27
N PHE A 70 19.08 17.45 -2.14
CA PHE A 70 18.12 17.44 -3.25
C PHE A 70 17.82 18.85 -3.75
N LEU A 71 17.59 19.80 -2.83
CA LEU A 71 17.36 21.21 -3.18
C LEU A 71 18.60 21.90 -3.77
N ALA A 72 19.80 21.46 -3.40
CA ALA A 72 21.05 22.03 -3.90
C ALA A 72 21.47 21.45 -5.27
N LEU A 73 20.99 20.26 -5.61
CA LEU A 73 21.39 19.47 -6.78
C LEU A 73 21.00 20.19 -8.08
N GLU A 74 21.90 20.12 -9.06
CA GLU A 74 21.66 20.63 -10.41
C GLU A 74 21.34 19.47 -11.34
N GLN A 75 20.48 19.68 -12.33
CA GLN A 75 20.19 18.68 -13.37
C GLN A 75 21.46 18.27 -14.11
N ALA A 76 21.59 17.00 -14.52
CA ALA A 76 22.81 16.46 -15.15
C ALA A 76 23.33 17.31 -16.33
N GLY A 77 22.42 17.82 -17.18
CA GLY A 77 22.79 18.60 -18.37
C GLY A 77 22.82 20.12 -18.21
N SER A 78 22.51 20.69 -17.04
CA SER A 78 22.40 22.15 -16.88
C SER A 78 22.71 22.63 -15.45
N GLN A 79 22.66 23.93 -15.20
CA GLN A 79 22.74 24.50 -13.84
C GLN A 79 21.35 24.71 -13.20
N ALA A 80 20.27 24.32 -13.89
CA ALA A 80 18.93 24.42 -13.33
C ALA A 80 18.79 23.46 -12.13
N PRO A 81 18.03 23.82 -11.09
CA PRO A 81 17.77 22.94 -9.96
C PRO A 81 17.15 21.61 -10.40
N PHE A 82 17.59 20.51 -9.81
CA PHE A 82 16.94 19.21 -9.99
C PHE A 82 15.52 19.23 -9.42
N SER A 83 15.30 19.98 -8.34
CA SER A 83 13.98 20.14 -7.72
C SER A 83 13.02 21.07 -8.48
N ASP A 84 13.38 21.54 -9.68
CA ASP A 84 12.50 22.40 -10.49
C ASP A 84 11.19 21.67 -10.84
N SER A 85 10.05 22.30 -10.58
CA SER A 85 8.75 21.65 -10.76
C SER A 85 8.46 21.26 -12.22
N ASN A 86 8.97 22.00 -13.21
CA ASN A 86 8.79 21.62 -14.61
C ASN A 86 9.66 20.40 -14.96
N HIS A 87 10.84 20.29 -14.36
CA HIS A 87 11.66 19.08 -14.50
C HIS A 87 10.97 17.87 -13.88
N LEU A 88 10.47 17.98 -12.66
CA LEU A 88 9.79 16.86 -11.99
C LEU A 88 8.45 16.48 -12.66
N ASP A 89 7.73 17.44 -13.26
CA ASP A 89 6.51 17.17 -14.05
C ASP A 89 6.80 16.41 -15.36
N THR A 90 8.06 16.39 -15.84
CA THR A 90 8.43 15.51 -16.98
C THR A 90 8.30 14.04 -16.64
N PHE A 91 8.51 13.68 -15.36
CA PHE A 91 8.26 12.35 -14.80
C PHE A 91 6.83 12.20 -14.25
N ARG A 92 5.97 13.20 -14.49
CA ARG A 92 4.56 13.25 -14.03
C ARG A 92 4.37 13.23 -12.52
N TYR A 93 5.40 13.61 -11.76
CA TYR A 93 5.21 13.96 -10.36
C TYR A 93 4.52 15.32 -10.27
N LEU A 94 3.35 15.35 -9.64
CA LEU A 94 2.42 16.47 -9.69
C LEU A 94 2.96 17.68 -8.91
N PRO A 95 3.24 18.82 -9.56
CA PRO A 95 3.71 20.02 -8.88
C PRO A 95 2.74 20.51 -7.81
N GLN A 96 3.27 21.16 -6.77
CA GLN A 96 2.46 21.80 -5.75
C GLN A 96 3.00 23.18 -5.38
N LYS A 97 2.11 24.14 -5.15
CA LYS A 97 2.47 25.39 -4.46
C LYS A 97 2.93 25.13 -3.02
N PRO A 98 3.80 25.97 -2.44
CA PRO A 98 4.24 25.83 -1.06
C PRO A 98 3.10 25.83 -0.04
N THR A 99 3.19 24.95 0.96
CA THR A 99 2.26 24.86 2.10
C THR A 99 3.04 24.69 3.41
N PRO A 100 2.39 24.79 4.59
CA PRO A 100 3.08 24.54 5.86
C PRO A 100 3.74 23.15 5.96
N LEU A 101 3.15 22.12 5.34
CA LEU A 101 3.71 20.75 5.31
C LEU A 101 4.69 20.53 4.15
N ASN A 102 4.67 21.39 3.13
CA ASN A 102 5.56 21.36 1.97
C ASN A 102 6.09 22.78 1.65
N PRO A 103 6.97 23.33 2.49
CA PRO A 103 7.38 24.74 2.39
C PRO A 103 8.21 25.05 1.14
N ASP A 104 8.84 24.05 0.53
CA ASP A 104 9.65 24.19 -0.68
C ASP A 104 8.86 23.92 -1.98
N GLY A 105 7.56 23.61 -1.88
CA GLY A 105 6.71 23.37 -3.06
C GLY A 105 7.14 22.16 -3.90
N LEU A 106 7.61 21.09 -3.24
CA LEU A 106 7.95 19.84 -3.92
C LEU A 106 6.68 19.13 -4.44
N PRO A 107 6.80 18.18 -5.39
CA PRO A 107 5.63 17.47 -5.89
C PRO A 107 4.84 16.76 -4.80
N ILE A 108 3.56 16.50 -5.06
CA ILE A 108 2.70 15.68 -4.19
C ILE A 108 3.40 14.34 -3.92
N GLY A 109 3.53 14.01 -2.64
CA GLY A 109 4.20 12.79 -2.17
C GLY A 109 5.70 12.92 -1.89
N PHE A 110 6.32 14.07 -2.16
CA PHE A 110 7.72 14.33 -1.82
C PHE A 110 7.77 15.06 -0.47
N THR A 111 8.23 14.36 0.57
CA THR A 111 8.20 14.88 1.94
C THR A 111 9.58 15.11 2.55
N ARG A 112 9.66 16.10 3.43
CA ARG A 112 10.81 16.32 4.30
C ARG A 112 10.67 15.46 5.54
N ASP A 113 11.44 14.38 5.60
CA ASP A 113 11.47 13.47 6.74
C ASP A 113 12.57 13.86 7.74
N LYS A 114 12.15 14.26 8.95
CA LYS A 114 13.05 14.53 10.07
C LYS A 114 13.38 13.25 10.82
N ILE A 115 14.66 12.95 10.96
CA ILE A 115 15.16 11.77 11.67
C ILE A 115 15.43 12.14 13.14
N ALA A 116 15.23 11.18 14.05
CA ALA A 116 15.60 11.36 15.45
C ALA A 116 17.12 11.46 15.61
N ASP A 117 17.60 12.27 16.57
CA ASP A 117 19.03 12.53 16.78
C ASP A 117 19.83 11.27 17.15
N ASP A 118 19.16 10.22 17.62
CA ASP A 118 19.73 8.94 18.06
C ASP A 118 19.42 7.77 17.09
N ASP A 119 18.94 8.06 15.87
CA ASP A 119 18.64 7.03 14.90
C ASP A 119 19.90 6.20 14.63
N PRO A 120 19.86 4.88 14.80
CA PRO A 120 21.08 4.08 14.73
C PRO A 120 21.44 3.75 13.26
N LEU A 121 20.58 4.15 12.33
CA LEU A 121 20.82 4.27 10.90
C LEU A 121 21.06 5.73 10.51
N ALA A 122 21.24 6.65 11.49
CA ALA A 122 21.39 8.10 11.31
C ALA A 122 22.48 8.36 10.28
N PRO A 123 22.07 8.68 9.06
CA PRO A 123 23.02 8.86 7.99
C PRO A 123 23.55 10.29 8.07
N VAL A 124 24.32 10.67 7.06
CA VAL A 124 25.04 11.96 6.90
C VAL A 124 24.18 13.25 7.04
N SER A 125 22.88 13.14 7.32
CA SER A 125 21.91 14.23 7.49
C SER A 125 20.79 13.85 8.47
N THR A 126 20.27 14.85 9.18
CA THR A 126 19.09 14.74 10.08
C THR A 126 17.76 14.99 9.36
N GLU A 127 17.79 15.50 8.13
CA GLU A 127 16.60 15.68 7.27
C GLU A 127 16.81 14.98 5.93
N TRP A 128 15.82 14.19 5.50
CA TRP A 128 15.84 13.40 4.28
C TRP A 128 14.64 13.70 3.39
N LEU A 129 14.85 13.64 2.08
CA LEU A 129 13.77 13.51 1.13
C LEU A 129 13.24 12.08 1.20
N GLY A 130 11.95 11.94 1.46
CA GLY A 130 11.21 10.68 1.38
C GLY A 130 10.08 10.75 0.36
N LEU A 131 9.69 9.58 -0.15
CA LEU A 131 8.46 9.41 -0.91
C LEU A 131 7.36 8.85 -0.01
N THR A 132 6.16 9.40 -0.12
CA THR A 132 4.95 8.91 0.55
C THR A 132 4.07 8.12 -0.43
N CYS A 133 3.01 7.49 0.07
CA CYS A 133 1.99 6.82 -0.75
C CYS A 133 1.48 7.69 -1.91
N SER A 134 1.32 9.01 -1.69
CA SER A 134 0.76 9.94 -2.66
C SER A 134 1.63 10.18 -3.89
N ALA A 135 2.93 9.85 -3.83
CA ALA A 135 3.79 9.93 -5.02
C ALA A 135 3.37 8.93 -6.11
N CYS A 136 2.76 7.81 -5.72
CA CYS A 136 2.30 6.74 -6.62
C CYS A 136 0.76 6.65 -6.69
N HIS A 137 0.06 7.13 -5.66
CA HIS A 137 -1.38 6.97 -5.49
C HIS A 137 -2.13 8.32 -5.47
N THR A 138 -1.68 9.27 -6.30
CA THR A 138 -2.45 10.48 -6.60
C THR A 138 -2.40 10.73 -8.10
N GLY A 139 -3.56 10.69 -8.74
CA GLY A 139 -3.70 10.77 -10.20
C GLY A 139 -4.17 12.14 -10.66
N GLN A 140 -3.89 12.46 -11.92
CA GLN A 140 -4.40 13.67 -12.57
C GLN A 140 -4.98 13.33 -13.94
N ILE A 141 -6.17 13.84 -14.21
CA ILE A 141 -6.86 13.78 -15.51
C ILE A 141 -7.00 15.20 -16.07
N GLU A 142 -6.75 15.37 -17.37
CA GLU A 142 -6.94 16.63 -18.08
C GLU A 142 -8.04 16.49 -19.15
N PHE A 143 -9.01 17.40 -19.14
CA PHE A 143 -10.07 17.46 -20.14
C PHE A 143 -10.56 18.89 -20.33
N ASN A 144 -10.55 19.40 -21.56
CA ASN A 144 -10.96 20.78 -21.91
C ASN A 144 -10.43 21.80 -20.88
N ASP A 145 -9.11 22.01 -20.87
CA ASP A 145 -8.36 22.92 -20.00
C ASP A 145 -8.46 22.72 -18.47
N LYS A 146 -9.34 21.82 -18.02
CA LYS A 146 -9.52 21.46 -16.61
C LYS A 146 -8.60 20.32 -16.21
N LYS A 147 -8.06 20.39 -15.00
CA LYS A 147 -7.14 19.39 -14.44
C LYS A 147 -7.75 18.79 -13.18
N LEU A 148 -8.35 17.62 -13.32
CA LEU A 148 -8.94 16.85 -12.23
C LEU A 148 -7.84 16.17 -11.41
N LEU A 149 -7.70 16.57 -10.14
CA LEU A 149 -6.86 15.87 -9.17
C LEU A 149 -7.69 14.82 -8.44
N ILE A 150 -7.15 13.60 -8.34
CA ILE A 150 -7.86 12.45 -7.80
C ILE A 150 -6.99 11.72 -6.77
N ASP A 151 -7.38 11.83 -5.51
CA ASP A 151 -6.70 11.17 -4.40
C ASP A 151 -6.96 9.67 -4.42
N GLY A 152 -5.89 8.91 -4.16
CA GLY A 152 -5.93 7.45 -4.20
C GLY A 152 -6.02 6.83 -5.60
N ALA A 153 -6.03 7.63 -6.68
CA ALA A 153 -5.92 7.13 -8.05
C ALA A 153 -4.47 6.76 -8.42
N PRO A 154 -4.26 5.90 -9.43
CA PRO A 154 -2.92 5.63 -9.96
C PRO A 154 -2.26 6.90 -10.49
N ALA A 155 -1.04 7.20 -10.05
CA ALA A 155 -0.26 8.29 -10.63
C ALA A 155 0.23 7.90 -12.04
N MET A 156 0.31 8.87 -12.94
CA MET A 156 1.01 8.68 -14.23
C MET A 156 2.54 8.76 -14.05
N ALA A 157 3.06 8.62 -12.83
CA ALA A 157 4.47 8.84 -12.51
C ALA A 157 5.39 7.85 -13.25
N ASP A 158 6.53 8.35 -13.75
CA ASP A 158 7.66 7.55 -14.22
C ASP A 158 8.73 7.49 -13.12
N PHE A 159 8.55 6.55 -12.20
CA PHE A 159 9.45 6.35 -11.08
C PHE A 159 10.85 5.95 -11.53
N GLU A 160 10.96 5.03 -12.50
CA GLU A 160 12.24 4.53 -13.00
C GLU A 160 13.04 5.66 -13.65
N GLY A 161 12.43 6.41 -14.58
CA GLY A 161 13.08 7.55 -15.23
C GLY A 161 13.53 8.63 -14.24
N PHE A 162 12.73 8.91 -13.21
CA PHE A 162 13.13 9.83 -12.14
C PHE A 162 14.37 9.35 -11.39
N MET A 163 14.43 8.07 -11.05
CA MET A 163 15.56 7.50 -10.30
C MET A 163 16.86 7.46 -11.13
N TRP A 164 16.77 7.20 -12.44
CA TRP A 164 17.92 7.30 -13.34
C TRP A 164 18.38 8.76 -13.51
N SER A 165 17.45 9.70 -13.69
CA SER A 165 17.76 11.14 -13.77
C SER A 165 18.44 11.65 -12.49
N LEU A 166 18.01 11.15 -11.32
CA LEU A 166 18.62 11.48 -10.03
C LEU A 166 20.05 10.94 -9.93
N GLU A 167 20.30 9.70 -10.37
CA GLU A 167 21.64 9.13 -10.47
C GLU A 167 22.54 9.96 -11.37
N ASP A 168 22.07 10.33 -12.57
CA ASP A 168 22.84 11.16 -13.52
C ASP A 168 23.22 12.51 -12.89
N ALA A 169 22.29 13.15 -12.17
CA ALA A 169 22.54 14.43 -11.51
C ALA A 169 23.55 14.30 -10.35
N LEU A 170 23.47 13.22 -9.57
CA LEU A 170 24.43 12.91 -8.51
C LEU A 170 25.83 12.64 -9.09
N THR A 171 25.92 11.79 -10.11
CA THR A 171 27.17 11.43 -10.79
C THR A 171 27.83 12.65 -11.41
N ALA A 172 27.08 13.46 -12.15
CA ALA A 172 27.59 14.71 -12.73
C ALA A 172 28.13 15.67 -11.65
N THR A 173 27.52 15.70 -10.45
CA THR A 173 27.99 16.52 -9.31
C THR A 173 29.24 15.94 -8.66
N VAL A 174 29.40 14.62 -8.66
CA VAL A 174 30.61 13.95 -8.18
C VAL A 174 31.77 14.09 -9.17
N GLU A 175 31.51 14.10 -10.48
CA GLU A 175 32.58 14.11 -11.48
C GLU A 175 33.05 15.52 -11.88
N ASP A 176 32.15 16.51 -11.89
CA ASP A 176 32.47 17.90 -12.23
C ASP A 176 32.83 18.71 -10.97
N GLU A 177 34.10 19.11 -10.87
CA GLU A 177 34.61 19.88 -9.71
C GLU A 177 33.90 21.23 -9.55
N ALA A 178 33.60 21.93 -10.64
CA ALA A 178 32.92 23.23 -10.56
C ALA A 178 31.46 23.07 -10.10
N ARG A 179 30.78 21.98 -10.51
CA ARG A 179 29.44 21.64 -10.03
C ARG A 179 29.47 21.26 -8.56
N PHE A 180 30.42 20.43 -8.15
CA PHE A 180 30.59 20.08 -6.75
C PHE A 180 30.82 21.32 -5.87
N GLU A 181 31.64 22.27 -6.31
CA GLU A 181 31.89 23.50 -5.57
C GLU A 181 30.61 24.32 -5.33
N ARG A 182 29.74 24.45 -6.35
CA ARG A 182 28.43 25.12 -6.19
C ARG A 182 27.49 24.34 -5.27
N PHE A 183 27.46 23.02 -5.40
CA PHE A 183 26.67 22.14 -4.53
C PHE A 183 27.13 22.28 -3.06
N ALA A 184 28.44 22.21 -2.82
CA ALA A 184 29.03 22.32 -1.49
C ALA A 184 28.77 23.70 -0.85
N GLU A 185 28.81 24.76 -1.65
CA GLU A 185 28.45 26.11 -1.18
C GLU A 185 26.99 26.19 -0.70
N LYS A 186 26.05 25.62 -1.46
CA LYS A 186 24.62 25.58 -1.09
C LYS A 186 24.36 24.73 0.16
N VAL A 187 25.07 23.61 0.31
CA VAL A 187 24.85 22.63 1.40
C VAL A 187 25.52 23.05 2.70
N LEU A 188 26.77 23.50 2.66
CA LEU A 188 27.57 23.80 3.86
C LEU A 188 27.43 25.26 4.32
N GLY A 189 27.02 26.15 3.41
CA GLY A 189 26.97 27.60 3.66
C GLY A 189 28.36 28.25 3.75
N GLN A 190 28.38 29.57 4.01
CA GLN A 190 29.59 30.38 4.26
C GLN A 190 29.40 31.16 5.57
N PRO A 191 30.48 31.52 6.33
CA PRO A 191 31.90 31.46 5.99
C PRO A 191 32.73 30.40 6.75
N THR A 192 32.10 29.49 7.51
CA THR A 192 32.78 28.53 8.40
C THR A 192 33.26 27.24 7.72
N THR A 193 33.01 27.08 6.43
CA THR A 193 33.28 25.85 5.67
C THR A 193 34.77 25.63 5.43
N THR A 194 35.31 24.53 5.97
CA THR A 194 36.72 24.15 5.80
C THR A 194 36.93 23.26 4.57
N ALA A 195 38.17 23.14 4.10
CA ALA A 195 38.52 22.16 3.06
C ALA A 195 38.26 20.71 3.50
N GLY A 196 38.33 20.43 4.81
CA GLY A 196 37.99 19.13 5.39
C GLY A 196 36.50 18.80 5.27
N ASP A 197 35.64 19.81 5.46
CA ASP A 197 34.18 19.65 5.32
C ASP A 197 33.80 19.33 3.88
N LYS A 198 34.40 20.03 2.91
CA LYS A 198 34.21 19.74 1.48
C LYS A 198 34.70 18.35 1.10
N THR A 199 35.85 17.92 1.61
CA THR A 199 36.37 16.56 1.36
C THR A 199 35.43 15.49 1.92
N THR A 200 34.89 15.73 3.12
CA THR A 200 33.91 14.83 3.76
C THR A 200 32.61 14.79 2.96
N LEU A 201 32.07 15.95 2.56
CA LEU A 201 30.87 16.05 1.74
C LEU A 201 31.04 15.34 0.40
N LYS A 202 32.19 15.52 -0.29
CA LYS A 202 32.47 14.84 -1.56
C LYS A 202 32.44 13.32 -1.40
N LYS A 203 33.07 12.81 -0.33
CA LYS A 203 33.08 11.38 -0.03
C LYS A 203 31.66 10.85 0.19
N GLN A 204 30.89 11.51 1.04
CA GLN A 204 29.51 11.11 1.35
C GLN A 204 28.59 11.20 0.12
N LEU A 205 28.74 12.25 -0.71
CA LEU A 205 28.00 12.38 -1.97
C LEU A 205 28.35 11.27 -2.95
N THR A 206 29.64 10.88 -3.02
CA THR A 206 30.10 9.76 -3.86
C THR A 206 29.49 8.44 -3.38
N GLU A 207 29.49 8.19 -2.07
CA GLU A 207 28.87 7.00 -1.47
C GLU A 207 27.36 6.94 -1.74
N LEU A 208 26.67 8.09 -1.65
CA LEU A 208 25.24 8.18 -1.99
C LEU A 208 25.00 7.91 -3.49
N ALA A 209 25.78 8.52 -4.39
CA ALA A 209 25.67 8.32 -5.83
C ALA A 209 25.85 6.83 -6.19
N GLN A 210 26.88 6.18 -5.62
CA GLN A 210 27.13 4.75 -5.80
C GLN A 210 25.99 3.89 -5.26
N THR A 211 25.45 4.23 -4.07
CA THR A 211 24.31 3.51 -3.50
C THR A 211 23.06 3.62 -4.38
N ARG A 212 22.81 4.78 -5.01
CA ARG A 212 21.68 4.96 -5.93
C ARG A 212 21.88 4.22 -7.24
N SER A 213 23.08 4.27 -7.80
CA SER A 213 23.46 3.51 -8.99
C SER A 213 23.30 2.00 -8.79
N ALA A 214 23.83 1.48 -7.69
CA ALA A 214 23.67 0.08 -7.29
C ALA A 214 22.18 -0.31 -7.16
N TRP A 215 21.38 0.53 -6.50
CA TRP A 215 19.93 0.29 -6.37
C TRP A 215 19.22 0.30 -7.73
N ASN A 216 19.55 1.22 -8.64
CA ASN A 216 18.96 1.31 -9.97
C ASN A 216 19.29 0.07 -10.81
N GLU A 217 20.57 -0.34 -10.84
CA GLU A 217 20.99 -1.54 -11.59
C GLU A 217 20.42 -2.84 -10.98
N LEU A 218 20.34 -2.94 -9.65
CA LEU A 218 19.73 -4.08 -8.96
C LEU A 218 18.24 -4.26 -9.30
N ASN A 219 17.52 -3.15 -9.46
CA ASN A 219 16.07 -3.13 -9.70
C ASN A 219 15.68 -2.86 -11.15
N LYS A 220 16.66 -2.99 -12.06
CA LYS A 220 16.46 -2.82 -13.49
C LYS A 220 15.61 -3.93 -14.08
N GLY A 221 14.64 -3.53 -14.91
CA GLY A 221 13.78 -4.43 -15.66
C GLY A 221 14.48 -5.08 -16.86
N ASP A 222 13.75 -5.95 -17.56
CA ASP A 222 14.18 -6.44 -18.88
C ASP A 222 13.99 -5.37 -19.98
N HIS A 223 13.14 -4.39 -19.71
CA HIS A 223 12.89 -3.18 -20.48
C HIS A 223 12.42 -2.07 -19.53
N GLU A 224 12.41 -0.83 -19.99
CA GLU A 224 11.88 0.31 -19.23
C GLU A 224 10.41 0.09 -18.86
N TYR A 225 10.02 0.48 -17.63
CA TYR A 225 8.63 0.38 -17.15
C TYR A 225 7.77 1.51 -17.71
N GLY A 226 8.34 2.72 -17.83
CA GLY A 226 7.63 3.92 -18.25
C GLY A 226 6.56 4.38 -17.27
N PHE A 227 5.64 5.23 -17.75
CA PHE A 227 4.65 5.89 -16.90
C PHE A 227 3.62 4.93 -16.30
N SER A 228 3.17 5.26 -15.08
CA SER A 228 2.11 4.57 -14.32
C SER A 228 2.48 3.15 -13.85
N ARG A 229 3.72 2.69 -14.05
CA ARG A 229 4.12 1.30 -13.80
C ARG A 229 5.40 1.20 -12.98
N LEU A 230 5.47 0.19 -12.11
CA LEU A 230 6.64 -0.13 -11.31
C LEU A 230 6.59 -1.60 -10.86
N ASP A 231 7.71 -2.32 -10.85
CA ASP A 231 7.82 -3.58 -10.11
C ASP A 231 8.26 -3.32 -8.66
N ALA A 232 7.33 -2.78 -7.87
CA ALA A 232 7.60 -2.44 -6.48
C ALA A 232 7.93 -3.69 -5.64
N ILE A 233 7.33 -4.83 -5.95
CA ILE A 233 7.55 -6.08 -5.21
C ILE A 233 8.95 -6.63 -5.48
N GLY A 234 9.40 -6.63 -6.73
CA GLY A 234 10.78 -6.97 -7.08
C GLY A 234 11.76 -6.08 -6.33
N ALA A 235 11.49 -4.77 -6.28
CA ALA A 235 12.30 -3.83 -5.53
C ALA A 235 12.31 -4.09 -4.01
N ILE A 236 11.16 -4.42 -3.42
CA ILE A 236 11.05 -4.83 -2.00
C ILE A 236 11.87 -6.10 -1.76
N PHE A 237 11.77 -7.10 -2.63
CA PHE A 237 12.50 -8.36 -2.49
C PHE A 237 14.00 -8.13 -2.53
N ASN A 238 14.50 -7.32 -3.46
CA ASN A 238 15.91 -6.97 -3.54
C ASN A 238 16.39 -6.13 -2.34
N ALA A 239 15.60 -5.13 -1.91
CA ALA A 239 15.94 -4.30 -0.77
C ALA A 239 16.13 -5.13 0.52
N VAL A 240 15.21 -6.07 0.76
CA VAL A 240 15.20 -6.92 1.95
C VAL A 240 16.19 -8.09 1.83
N SER A 241 16.26 -8.73 0.67
CA SER A 241 17.00 -9.98 0.48
C SER A 241 18.44 -9.78 0.02
N VAL A 242 18.81 -8.59 -0.43
CA VAL A 242 20.19 -8.30 -0.89
C VAL A 242 20.75 -7.10 -0.13
N SER A 243 20.15 -5.92 -0.32
CA SER A 243 20.73 -4.66 0.19
C SER A 243 20.81 -4.62 1.71
N ALA A 244 19.72 -4.95 2.41
CA ALA A 244 19.68 -4.95 3.88
C ALA A 244 20.61 -6.01 4.51
N GLN A 245 20.93 -7.08 3.78
CA GLN A 245 21.88 -8.11 4.20
C GLN A 245 23.35 -7.74 3.89
N GLY A 246 23.60 -6.63 3.19
CA GLY A 246 24.95 -6.24 2.74
C GLY A 246 25.56 -7.21 1.73
N LEU A 247 24.71 -7.88 0.93
CA LEU A 247 25.13 -8.80 -0.11
C LEU A 247 25.39 -8.04 -1.42
N ASP A 248 26.22 -8.64 -2.29
CA ASP A 248 26.50 -8.12 -3.63
C ASP A 248 25.23 -8.09 -4.51
N ASP A 249 25.10 -7.08 -5.36
CA ASP A 249 23.96 -6.89 -6.26
C ASP A 249 23.81 -8.06 -7.27
N GLU A 250 24.88 -8.81 -7.56
CA GLU A 250 24.81 -10.06 -8.35
C GLU A 250 23.87 -11.12 -7.75
N ASN A 251 23.54 -11.00 -6.46
CA ASN A 251 22.60 -11.89 -5.76
C ASN A 251 21.12 -11.52 -6.00
N GLY A 252 20.86 -10.35 -6.58
CA GLY A 252 19.53 -9.85 -6.88
C GLY A 252 18.77 -10.64 -7.92
N LYS A 253 17.48 -10.31 -8.03
CA LYS A 253 16.64 -10.71 -9.16
C LYS A 253 16.18 -9.45 -9.87
N ARG A 254 16.09 -9.52 -11.20
CA ARG A 254 15.52 -8.41 -11.98
C ARG A 254 14.09 -8.16 -11.53
N ALA A 255 13.73 -6.89 -11.39
CA ALA A 255 12.38 -6.46 -11.09
C ALA A 255 11.55 -6.40 -12.40
N ASN A 256 11.42 -7.54 -13.08
CA ASN A 256 10.90 -7.59 -14.45
C ASN A 256 9.39 -7.79 -14.57
N ALA A 257 8.61 -7.45 -13.55
CA ALA A 257 7.16 -7.53 -13.57
C ALA A 257 6.50 -6.16 -13.30
N PRO A 258 6.64 -5.18 -14.22
CA PRO A 258 6.05 -3.86 -14.02
C PRO A 258 4.53 -3.95 -13.88
N VAL A 259 4.01 -3.42 -12.77
CA VAL A 259 2.57 -3.36 -12.51
C VAL A 259 2.09 -1.91 -12.41
N SER A 260 0.85 -1.68 -12.80
CA SER A 260 0.17 -0.40 -12.59
C SER A 260 -0.03 -0.16 -11.09
N TYR A 261 0.06 1.09 -10.65
CA TYR A 261 -0.29 1.43 -9.27
C TYR A 261 -1.78 1.12 -9.02
N PRO A 262 -2.14 0.32 -8.00
CA PRO A 262 -3.55 0.11 -7.68
C PRO A 262 -4.17 1.40 -7.12
N PHE A 263 -5.46 1.64 -7.37
CA PHE A 263 -6.18 2.67 -6.61
C PHE A 263 -6.40 2.23 -5.15
N ILE A 264 -6.49 3.17 -4.21
CA ILE A 264 -6.43 2.88 -2.76
C ILE A 264 -7.59 3.40 -1.90
N TRP A 265 -8.62 4.00 -2.49
CA TRP A 265 -9.79 4.53 -1.76
C TRP A 265 -10.71 3.49 -1.09
N ASP A 266 -10.48 2.19 -1.29
CA ASP A 266 -11.14 1.11 -0.54
C ASP A 266 -10.14 0.18 0.15
N THR A 267 -8.87 0.55 0.16
CA THR A 267 -7.79 -0.32 0.64
C THR A 267 -8.05 -0.80 2.07
N PRO A 268 -8.44 0.04 3.05
CA PRO A 268 -8.67 -0.44 4.42
C PRO A 268 -9.83 -1.42 4.58
N GLN A 269 -10.77 -1.43 3.64
CA GLN A 269 -11.96 -2.29 3.68
C GLN A 269 -11.74 -3.65 3.03
N HIS A 270 -10.64 -3.84 2.30
CA HIS A 270 -10.26 -5.13 1.75
C HIS A 270 -9.73 -6.10 2.82
N ASP A 271 -10.10 -7.38 2.70
CA ASP A 271 -9.52 -8.50 3.47
C ASP A 271 -8.08 -8.83 3.02
N PHE A 272 -7.79 -8.69 1.72
CA PHE A 272 -6.49 -8.91 1.09
C PHE A 272 -6.14 -7.83 0.07
N VAL A 273 -4.86 -7.48 0.01
CA VAL A 273 -4.27 -6.42 -0.82
C VAL A 273 -3.13 -6.96 -1.69
N GLN A 274 -2.52 -6.07 -2.48
CA GLN A 274 -1.67 -6.37 -3.64
C GLN A 274 -2.48 -6.97 -4.82
N TRP A 275 -1.93 -6.88 -6.04
CA TRP A 275 -2.59 -7.41 -7.23
C TRP A 275 -2.90 -8.90 -7.13
N ASN A 276 -2.04 -9.67 -6.47
CA ASN A 276 -2.17 -11.12 -6.29
C ASN A 276 -2.80 -11.56 -4.96
N ALA A 277 -3.42 -10.64 -4.20
CA ALA A 277 -4.04 -10.95 -2.90
C ALA A 277 -3.10 -11.69 -1.92
N SER A 278 -1.81 -11.32 -1.93
CA SER A 278 -0.77 -12.02 -1.18
C SER A 278 -0.66 -11.59 0.28
N VAL A 279 -1.18 -10.40 0.61
CA VAL A 279 -1.07 -9.81 1.94
C VAL A 279 -2.47 -9.69 2.54
N ALA A 280 -2.67 -10.30 3.71
CA ALA A 280 -3.87 -10.09 4.50
C ALA A 280 -3.87 -8.67 5.08
N ASN A 281 -5.03 -8.04 5.13
CA ASN A 281 -5.17 -6.61 5.40
C ASN A 281 -6.03 -6.33 6.65
N GLU A 282 -6.26 -7.35 7.47
CA GLU A 282 -6.94 -7.26 8.76
C GLU A 282 -5.93 -7.18 9.91
N GLY A 283 -6.27 -6.44 10.97
CA GLY A 283 -5.44 -6.27 12.17
C GLY A 283 -4.01 -5.83 11.86
N ALA A 284 -3.02 -6.58 12.35
CA ALA A 284 -1.60 -6.32 12.10
C ALA A 284 -1.17 -6.47 10.61
N GLY A 285 -2.04 -7.00 9.74
CA GLY A 285 -1.81 -7.15 8.31
C GLY A 285 -1.62 -5.82 7.58
N ALA A 286 -2.45 -4.80 7.88
CA ALA A 286 -2.36 -3.48 7.26
C ALA A 286 -1.04 -2.76 7.61
N LEU A 287 -0.63 -2.82 8.89
CA LEU A 287 0.68 -2.31 9.31
C LEU A 287 1.82 -3.09 8.63
N GLY A 288 1.71 -4.42 8.54
CA GLY A 288 2.71 -5.25 7.87
C GLY A 288 2.87 -4.92 6.37
N ARG A 289 1.76 -4.69 5.67
CA ARG A 289 1.72 -4.19 4.29
C ARG A 289 2.50 -2.89 4.16
N ASN A 290 2.11 -1.89 4.96
CA ASN A 290 2.70 -0.55 4.92
C ASN A 290 4.20 -0.57 5.22
N VAL A 291 4.64 -1.35 6.22
CA VAL A 291 6.07 -1.54 6.52
C VAL A 291 6.80 -2.14 5.32
N GLY A 292 6.24 -3.18 4.70
CA GLY A 292 6.84 -3.84 3.53
C GLY A 292 6.99 -2.90 2.33
N GLU A 293 5.97 -2.08 2.06
CA GLU A 293 5.99 -1.08 1.00
C GLU A 293 7.06 -0.02 1.22
N VAL A 294 7.15 0.54 2.44
CA VAL A 294 8.19 1.53 2.75
C VAL A 294 9.60 0.95 2.60
N LEU A 295 9.83 -0.31 2.98
CA LEU A 295 11.13 -0.97 2.77
C LEU A 295 11.52 -1.04 1.29
N GLY A 296 10.56 -1.16 0.37
CA GLY A 296 10.78 -1.10 -1.08
C GLY A 296 11.09 0.29 -1.61
N VAL A 297 10.43 1.32 -1.07
CA VAL A 297 10.67 2.74 -1.40
C VAL A 297 11.59 3.38 -0.36
N PHE A 298 12.80 2.84 -0.25
CA PHE A 298 13.93 3.43 0.47
C PHE A 298 13.80 3.50 2.00
N GLY A 299 13.01 2.60 2.60
CA GLY A 299 13.06 2.35 4.03
C GLY A 299 14.37 1.66 4.42
N GLY A 300 15.11 2.26 5.35
CA GLY A 300 16.31 1.66 5.91
C GLY A 300 15.96 0.49 6.81
N LEU A 301 16.69 -0.62 6.64
CA LEU A 301 16.59 -1.81 7.47
C LEU A 301 18.00 -2.27 7.83
N ASN A 302 18.19 -2.62 9.09
CA ASN A 302 19.43 -3.23 9.54
C ASN A 302 19.14 -4.52 10.31
N TYR A 303 19.60 -5.63 9.76
CA TYR A 303 19.55 -6.93 10.41
C TYR A 303 20.55 -7.07 11.56
N ASN A 304 21.61 -6.25 11.56
CA ASN A 304 22.65 -6.27 12.58
C ASN A 304 22.28 -5.38 13.79
N PRO A 305 22.62 -5.81 15.01
CA PRO A 305 22.51 -4.96 16.20
C PRO A 305 23.52 -3.80 16.14
N ILE A 306 23.07 -2.59 16.43
CA ILE A 306 23.92 -1.39 16.34
C ILE A 306 24.85 -1.28 17.57
N ASP A 307 26.12 -0.97 17.31
CA ASP A 307 27.18 -0.58 18.27
C ASP A 307 27.58 -1.56 19.38
N GLY A 308 27.34 -2.87 19.25
CA GLY A 308 27.71 -3.84 20.29
C GLY A 308 27.00 -3.61 21.64
N LYS A 309 26.20 -2.55 21.73
CA LYS A 309 25.12 -2.34 22.68
C LYS A 309 23.86 -2.86 22.00
N LEU A 310 23.81 -4.18 21.89
CA LEU A 310 22.53 -4.88 21.86
C LEU A 310 21.67 -4.25 22.98
N SER A 311 20.54 -3.64 22.64
CA SER A 311 19.37 -3.80 23.50
C SER A 311 19.05 -5.31 23.48
N GLU A 312 19.80 -6.04 24.31
CA GLU A 312 19.69 -7.44 24.66
C GLU A 312 18.94 -8.32 23.65
N CYS A 313 19.69 -8.94 22.74
CA CYS A 313 19.45 -10.36 22.44
C CYS A 313 19.68 -11.15 23.73
N LEU A 314 18.75 -11.03 24.70
CA LEU A 314 18.79 -11.66 26.02
C LEU A 314 20.22 -11.81 26.61
N ALA A 315 20.89 -10.68 26.86
CA ALA A 315 22.14 -10.68 27.61
C ALA A 315 21.85 -10.25 29.04
N GLU A 316 21.99 -11.21 29.95
CA GLU A 316 22.12 -11.12 31.41
C GLU A 316 21.92 -9.74 32.07
N ASP A 317 20.70 -9.55 32.58
CA ASP A 317 20.37 -8.85 33.84
C ASP A 317 20.10 -7.33 33.78
N THR A 318 18.81 -6.95 33.89
CA THR A 318 18.28 -6.04 34.94
C THR A 318 16.74 -5.94 34.89
N GLY A 319 16.01 -7.00 35.27
CA GLY A 319 14.55 -6.89 35.44
C GLY A 319 13.73 -8.19 35.43
N PHE A 320 12.40 -8.05 35.56
CA PHE A 320 11.42 -9.16 35.57
C PHE A 320 11.57 -10.11 34.37
N LEU A 321 11.88 -9.57 33.18
CA LEU A 321 12.17 -10.32 31.95
C LEU A 321 13.45 -11.17 32.04
N GLY A 322 14.48 -10.69 32.73
CA GLY A 322 15.74 -11.43 32.96
C GLY A 322 15.55 -12.72 33.77
N ARG A 323 14.53 -12.78 34.64
CA ARG A 323 14.21 -13.98 35.43
C ARG A 323 13.49 -15.06 34.61
N LEU A 324 12.66 -14.67 33.65
CA LEU A 324 11.99 -15.61 32.74
C LEU A 324 13.00 -16.33 31.83
N THR A 325 14.04 -15.61 31.39
CA THR A 325 15.15 -16.20 30.62
C THR A 325 16.01 -17.21 31.38
N GLN A 326 16.23 -17.02 32.68
CA GLN A 326 16.94 -18.00 33.50
C GLN A 326 16.12 -19.29 33.67
N VAL A 327 14.80 -19.17 33.84
CA VAL A 327 13.90 -20.33 33.88
C VAL A 327 13.92 -21.07 32.54
N TRP A 328 13.94 -20.35 31.41
CA TRP A 328 14.06 -20.90 30.06
C TRP A 328 15.35 -21.71 29.82
N LYS A 329 16.53 -21.14 30.17
CA LYS A 329 17.83 -21.84 30.10
C LYS A 329 17.88 -23.08 31.01
N SER A 330 17.19 -23.05 32.15
CA SER A 330 17.20 -24.15 33.12
C SER A 330 16.32 -25.36 32.72
N ILE A 331 15.32 -25.17 31.86
CA ILE A 331 14.38 -26.22 31.45
C ILE A 331 14.86 -26.94 30.17
N TRP A 332 15.59 -26.26 29.28
CA TRP A 332 15.93 -26.77 27.94
C TRP A 332 17.39 -26.57 27.57
N GLY A 333 18.30 -27.09 28.40
CA GLY A 333 19.75 -26.95 28.19
C GLY A 333 20.18 -27.33 26.77
N GLY A 334 20.86 -26.40 26.07
CA GLY A 334 21.61 -26.69 24.84
C GLY A 334 21.35 -25.82 23.61
N LEU A 335 20.89 -24.57 23.72
CA LEU A 335 20.75 -23.67 22.56
C LEU A 335 21.65 -22.43 22.72
N ASP A 336 22.80 -22.45 22.06
CA ASP A 336 23.78 -21.35 21.98
C ASP A 336 23.39 -20.23 20.98
N ASN A 337 22.11 -20.15 20.56
CA ASN A 337 21.70 -19.22 19.50
C ASN A 337 21.03 -17.95 20.06
N THR A 338 21.70 -16.82 19.81
CA THR A 338 21.25 -15.44 20.03
C THR A 338 19.87 -15.20 19.40
N ILE A 339 18.84 -14.90 20.21
CA ILE A 339 17.50 -14.51 19.73
C ILE A 339 17.50 -12.98 19.55
N CYS A 340 17.52 -12.51 18.31
CA CYS A 340 17.43 -11.08 18.00
C CYS A 340 15.98 -10.62 18.15
N ILE A 341 15.73 -9.66 19.07
CA ILE A 341 14.40 -9.11 19.28
C ILE A 341 14.20 -7.90 18.37
N GLY A 342 13.81 -8.16 17.12
CA GLY A 342 13.45 -7.16 16.11
C GLY A 342 14.62 -6.53 15.33
N HIS A 343 14.28 -5.66 14.37
CA HIS A 343 15.23 -4.99 13.47
C HIS A 343 15.11 -3.47 13.58
N ALA A 344 16.26 -2.79 13.64
CA ALA A 344 16.30 -1.34 13.52
C ALA A 344 15.88 -0.93 12.11
N SER A 345 15.06 0.12 12.02
CA SER A 345 14.57 0.61 10.75
C SER A 345 14.22 2.09 10.79
N SER A 346 14.21 2.72 9.61
CA SER A 346 13.78 4.11 9.45
C SER A 346 12.26 4.29 9.49
N ILE A 347 11.49 3.21 9.54
CA ILE A 347 10.03 3.21 9.42
C ILE A 347 9.38 4.04 10.53
N LYS A 348 8.36 4.83 10.18
CA LYS A 348 7.60 5.67 11.10
C LYS A 348 6.19 5.11 11.33
N ALA A 349 6.01 4.37 12.43
CA ALA A 349 4.74 3.72 12.74
C ALA A 349 3.59 4.72 12.96
N ASP A 350 3.87 5.86 13.57
CA ASP A 350 2.95 6.98 13.76
C ASP A 350 2.51 7.61 12.44
N GLY A 351 3.46 7.79 11.51
CA GLY A 351 3.17 8.23 10.15
C GLY A 351 2.27 7.24 9.40
N LEU A 352 2.60 5.95 9.46
CA LEU A 352 1.80 4.89 8.85
C LEU A 352 0.40 4.78 9.46
N PHE A 353 0.26 4.94 10.78
CA PHE A 353 -1.04 5.03 11.48
C PHE A 353 -1.89 6.15 10.89
N LYS A 354 -1.30 7.35 10.79
CA LYS A 354 -2.03 8.53 10.34
C LYS A 354 -2.51 8.37 8.90
N LEU A 355 -1.65 7.85 8.03
CA LEU A 355 -1.99 7.57 6.63
C LEU A 355 -3.10 6.53 6.51
N GLU A 356 -3.04 5.43 7.28
CA GLU A 356 -4.09 4.41 7.26
C GLU A 356 -5.43 4.97 7.76
N ALA A 357 -5.42 5.79 8.83
CA ALA A 357 -6.62 6.43 9.35
C ALA A 357 -7.29 7.35 8.31
N LEU A 358 -6.50 8.11 7.55
CA LEU A 358 -7.02 8.97 6.47
C LEU A 358 -7.64 8.13 5.35
N LEU A 359 -7.05 6.98 5.00
CA LEU A 359 -7.59 6.09 3.97
C LEU A 359 -8.94 5.47 4.34
N TRP A 360 -9.26 5.31 5.62
CA TRP A 360 -10.59 4.80 6.04
C TRP A 360 -11.72 5.74 5.61
N ASP A 361 -11.44 7.04 5.60
CA ASP A 361 -12.39 8.09 5.25
C ASP A 361 -12.39 8.42 3.75
N LEU A 362 -11.36 8.00 3.00
CA LEU A 362 -11.26 8.25 1.57
C LEU A 362 -12.37 7.52 0.82
N GLN A 363 -13.05 8.23 -0.08
CA GLN A 363 -14.03 7.64 -0.99
C GLN A 363 -13.51 7.64 -2.43
N SER A 364 -14.03 6.74 -3.26
CA SER A 364 -13.79 6.76 -4.72
C SER A 364 -14.16 8.11 -5.34
N PRO A 365 -13.66 8.50 -6.51
CA PRO A 365 -14.16 9.68 -7.20
C PRO A 365 -15.54 9.41 -7.84
N GLU A 366 -16.50 10.33 -7.68
CA GLU A 366 -17.71 10.34 -8.52
C GLU A 366 -17.40 10.94 -9.89
N TRP A 367 -18.15 10.54 -10.92
CA TRP A 367 -18.03 11.12 -12.25
C TRP A 367 -18.41 12.61 -12.24
N PRO A 368 -17.48 13.52 -12.57
CA PRO A 368 -17.74 14.96 -12.51
C PRO A 368 -18.47 15.42 -13.77
N GLU A 369 -19.80 15.33 -13.77
CA GLU A 369 -20.63 15.64 -14.95
C GLU A 369 -20.44 17.05 -15.52
N ASP A 370 -20.07 18.02 -14.68
CA ASP A 370 -19.83 19.41 -15.09
C ASP A 370 -18.46 19.60 -15.77
N VAL A 371 -17.62 18.57 -15.73
CA VAL A 371 -16.30 18.53 -16.37
C VAL A 371 -16.30 17.55 -17.54
N LEU A 372 -16.65 16.28 -17.29
CA LEU A 372 -16.55 15.19 -18.26
C LEU A 372 -17.84 14.92 -19.05
N GLY A 373 -18.92 15.67 -18.76
CA GLY A 373 -20.21 15.56 -19.44
C GLY A 373 -21.24 14.76 -18.66
N LYS A 374 -22.51 15.01 -18.96
CA LYS A 374 -23.67 14.40 -18.27
C LYS A 374 -23.79 12.91 -18.59
N ILE A 375 -24.16 12.12 -17.59
CA ILE A 375 -24.46 10.70 -17.75
C ILE A 375 -25.87 10.54 -18.34
N ASN A 376 -26.03 9.62 -19.28
CA ASN A 376 -27.28 9.38 -20.00
C ASN A 376 -28.26 8.50 -19.22
N PHE A 377 -28.99 9.13 -18.31
CA PHE A 377 -30.16 8.55 -17.62
C PHE A 377 -31.47 8.70 -18.42
N GLN A 378 -31.45 9.31 -19.61
CA GLN A 378 -32.67 9.55 -20.36
C GLN A 378 -33.20 8.24 -20.98
N PRO A 379 -34.52 8.00 -20.95
CA PRO A 379 -35.12 6.89 -21.68
C PRO A 379 -34.76 6.95 -23.17
N ALA A 380 -34.65 5.78 -23.80
CA ALA A 380 -34.44 5.70 -25.24
C ALA A 380 -35.62 6.35 -26.00
N ALA A 381 -35.40 6.75 -27.26
CA ALA A 381 -36.38 7.48 -28.07
C ALA A 381 -37.73 6.75 -28.27
N ASP A 382 -37.74 5.43 -28.08
CA ASP A 382 -38.92 4.56 -28.13
C ASP A 382 -39.61 4.36 -26.76
N ASN A 383 -39.21 5.11 -25.74
CA ASN A 383 -39.55 4.92 -24.32
C ASN A 383 -39.01 3.60 -23.73
N GLY A 384 -37.98 3.02 -24.34
CA GLY A 384 -37.21 1.91 -23.79
C GLY A 384 -36.26 2.34 -22.65
N PRO A 385 -35.55 1.38 -22.04
CA PRO A 385 -34.59 1.65 -20.97
C PRO A 385 -33.49 2.61 -21.42
N SER A 386 -33.05 3.46 -20.50
CA SER A 386 -31.90 4.35 -20.67
C SER A 386 -30.61 3.59 -20.93
N MET A 387 -29.55 4.28 -21.37
CA MET A 387 -28.23 3.67 -21.56
C MET A 387 -27.70 3.09 -20.26
N VAL A 388 -27.85 3.81 -19.15
CA VAL A 388 -27.45 3.35 -17.82
C VAL A 388 -28.22 2.09 -17.40
N GLU A 389 -29.53 2.03 -17.60
CA GLU A 389 -30.33 0.84 -17.27
C GLU A 389 -29.93 -0.39 -18.09
N ARG A 390 -29.66 -0.22 -19.39
CA ARG A 390 -29.13 -1.29 -20.26
C ARG A 390 -27.74 -1.73 -19.80
N GLY A 391 -26.85 -0.77 -19.52
CA GLY A 391 -25.50 -1.02 -19.03
C GLY A 391 -25.47 -1.75 -17.70
N LYS A 392 -26.33 -1.35 -16.76
CA LYS A 392 -26.51 -2.02 -15.47
C LYS A 392 -26.90 -3.48 -15.64
N ALA A 393 -27.88 -3.76 -16.50
CA ALA A 393 -28.30 -5.13 -16.77
C ALA A 393 -27.17 -5.98 -17.37
N LEU A 394 -26.33 -5.39 -18.24
CA LEU A 394 -25.14 -6.06 -18.79
C LEU A 394 -24.08 -6.32 -17.70
N TYR A 395 -23.83 -5.35 -16.83
CA TYR A 395 -22.91 -5.48 -15.71
C TYR A 395 -23.32 -6.60 -14.74
N GLU A 396 -24.59 -6.61 -14.34
CA GLU A 396 -25.17 -7.65 -13.47
C GLU A 396 -25.04 -9.05 -14.07
N GLN A 397 -25.20 -9.16 -15.39
CA GLN A 397 -25.14 -10.46 -16.09
C GLN A 397 -23.72 -10.95 -16.36
N ARG A 398 -22.73 -10.06 -16.50
CA ARG A 398 -21.43 -10.38 -17.11
C ARG A 398 -20.21 -10.02 -16.27
N CYS A 399 -20.35 -9.12 -15.31
CA CYS A 399 -19.24 -8.55 -14.55
C CYS A 399 -19.36 -8.84 -13.06
N LEU A 400 -20.59 -8.75 -12.53
CA LEU A 400 -20.86 -8.77 -11.09
C LEU A 400 -20.41 -10.06 -10.39
N GLU A 401 -20.36 -11.21 -11.08
CA GLU A 401 -19.90 -12.47 -10.47
C GLU A 401 -18.47 -12.39 -9.93
N CYS A 402 -17.58 -11.64 -10.60
CA CYS A 402 -16.19 -11.47 -10.15
C CYS A 402 -15.93 -10.11 -9.51
N HIS A 403 -16.60 -9.06 -9.99
CA HIS A 403 -16.40 -7.68 -9.52
C HIS A 403 -17.39 -7.27 -8.43
N ASP A 404 -17.92 -8.25 -7.71
CA ASP A 404 -18.80 -8.03 -6.57
C ASP A 404 -18.07 -7.22 -5.48
N GLY A 405 -18.79 -6.29 -4.88
CA GLY A 405 -18.36 -5.60 -3.67
C GLY A 405 -19.22 -6.06 -2.51
N ARG A 406 -19.17 -7.35 -2.17
CA ARG A 406 -20.00 -7.94 -1.10
C ARG A 406 -19.85 -7.16 0.20
N LEU A 407 -20.82 -6.32 0.49
CA LEU A 407 -21.01 -5.74 1.80
C LEU A 407 -21.64 -6.83 2.67
N ASP A 408 -20.87 -7.36 3.63
CA ASP A 408 -21.36 -8.22 4.70
C ASP A 408 -22.05 -9.53 4.29
N ASN A 409 -21.58 -10.23 3.25
CA ASN A 409 -21.96 -11.62 2.95
C ASN A 409 -23.48 -11.91 2.79
N THR A 410 -24.31 -10.89 2.59
CA THR A 410 -25.77 -11.07 2.67
C THR A 410 -26.47 -11.11 1.32
N GLU A 411 -26.12 -10.31 0.30
CA GLU A 411 -26.60 -10.45 -1.10
C GLU A 411 -25.63 -9.82 -2.13
N LEU A 412 -25.61 -10.34 -3.38
CA LEU A 412 -25.02 -9.66 -4.54
C LEU A 412 -25.78 -8.34 -4.78
N THR A 413 -25.15 -7.18 -4.60
CA THR A 413 -25.82 -5.90 -4.85
C THR A 413 -25.05 -5.04 -5.84
N THR A 414 -25.76 -4.39 -6.75
CA THR A 414 -25.23 -3.29 -7.58
C THR A 414 -25.11 -1.97 -6.81
N ALA A 415 -25.49 -1.95 -5.53
CA ALA A 415 -25.50 -0.77 -4.69
C ALA A 415 -24.25 -0.76 -3.79
N PHE A 416 -23.07 -0.66 -4.41
CA PHE A 416 -21.85 -0.42 -3.66
C PHE A 416 -21.98 0.92 -2.92
N LYS A 417 -22.01 0.87 -1.60
CA LYS A 417 -22.07 2.06 -0.75
C LYS A 417 -20.67 2.55 -0.46
N ARG A 418 -20.15 3.37 -1.38
CA ARG A 418 -18.84 4.04 -1.28
C ARG A 418 -18.67 4.85 0.01
N ASP A 419 -19.76 5.33 0.58
CA ASP A 419 -19.82 6.16 1.78
C ASP A 419 -19.99 5.35 3.07
N ASP A 420 -20.15 4.02 2.99
CA ASP A 420 -20.24 3.16 4.16
C ASP A 420 -18.83 2.88 4.70
N PRO A 421 -18.45 3.43 5.87
CA PRO A 421 -17.12 3.21 6.44
C PRO A 421 -16.95 1.78 6.98
N ASN A 422 -18.04 1.06 7.22
CA ASN A 422 -18.01 -0.31 7.74
C ASN A 422 -18.05 -1.37 6.63
N ARG A 423 -18.04 -0.96 5.36
CA ARG A 423 -17.98 -1.89 4.23
C ARG A 423 -16.81 -2.85 4.38
N ARG A 424 -17.05 -4.12 4.05
CA ARG A 424 -16.02 -5.14 3.88
C ARG A 424 -15.96 -5.54 2.43
N ILE A 425 -14.76 -5.79 1.92
CA ILE A 425 -14.55 -6.23 0.53
C ILE A 425 -13.72 -7.49 0.57
N GLU A 426 -14.40 -8.62 0.35
CA GLU A 426 -13.76 -9.91 0.19
C GLU A 426 -13.11 -10.00 -1.20
N ALA A 427 -11.82 -10.31 -1.24
CA ALA A 427 -11.07 -10.45 -2.47
C ALA A 427 -11.50 -11.70 -3.25
N GLU A 428 -12.23 -11.51 -4.35
CA GLU A 428 -12.43 -12.58 -5.33
C GLU A 428 -11.09 -12.86 -6.04
N ARG A 429 -10.56 -14.07 -5.83
CA ARG A 429 -9.25 -14.48 -6.37
C ARG A 429 -9.45 -15.36 -7.58
N VAL A 430 -9.11 -14.84 -8.75
CA VAL A 430 -9.19 -15.58 -10.00
C VAL A 430 -7.79 -16.09 -10.34
N SER A 431 -7.65 -17.40 -10.58
CA SER A 431 -6.35 -17.96 -10.97
C SER A 431 -5.85 -17.33 -12.27
N VAL A 432 -4.53 -17.17 -12.39
CA VAL A 432 -3.91 -16.63 -13.60
C VAL A 432 -4.25 -17.50 -14.82
N GLU A 433 -4.33 -18.83 -14.65
CA GLU A 433 -4.71 -19.74 -15.73
C GLU A 433 -6.16 -19.53 -16.20
N LYS A 434 -7.09 -19.22 -15.28
CA LYS A 434 -8.48 -18.91 -15.62
C LYS A 434 -8.61 -17.51 -16.21
N LEU A 435 -7.87 -16.53 -15.67
CA LEU A 435 -7.95 -15.14 -16.09
C LEU A 435 -7.24 -14.90 -17.45
N GLY A 436 -6.12 -15.60 -17.70
CA GLY A 436 -5.33 -15.51 -18.93
C GLY A 436 -4.50 -14.24 -19.09
N THR A 437 -4.44 -13.39 -18.07
CA THR A 437 -3.64 -12.15 -18.06
C THR A 437 -2.15 -12.47 -17.84
N ASP A 438 -1.29 -11.46 -18.02
CA ASP A 438 0.15 -11.60 -17.78
C ASP A 438 0.46 -12.28 -16.44
N ALA A 439 1.31 -13.31 -16.48
CA ALA A 439 1.59 -14.18 -15.35
C ALA A 439 2.84 -13.78 -14.56
N GLN A 440 3.61 -12.80 -15.04
CA GLN A 440 4.97 -12.57 -14.59
C GLN A 440 5.04 -12.08 -13.15
N MET A 441 4.17 -11.13 -12.76
CA MET A 441 4.13 -10.63 -11.38
C MET A 441 3.78 -11.74 -10.38
N ALA A 442 2.70 -12.48 -10.62
CA ALA A 442 2.29 -13.59 -9.75
C ALA A 442 3.35 -14.72 -9.73
N GLY A 443 4.01 -14.96 -10.85
CA GLY A 443 5.08 -15.95 -10.98
C GLY A 443 6.35 -15.56 -10.20
N ASN A 444 6.77 -14.30 -10.31
CA ASN A 444 7.93 -13.77 -9.57
C ASN A 444 7.74 -13.89 -8.05
N PHE A 445 6.51 -13.67 -7.56
CA PHE A 445 6.17 -13.80 -6.14
C PHE A 445 6.42 -15.23 -5.60
N LEU A 446 6.22 -16.25 -6.45
CA LEU A 446 6.37 -17.66 -6.09
C LEU A 446 7.76 -18.23 -6.39
N GLY A 447 8.41 -17.77 -7.46
CA GLY A 447 9.59 -18.41 -8.04
C GLY A 447 10.93 -17.88 -7.54
N GLN A 448 10.96 -16.72 -6.89
CA GLN A 448 12.23 -16.07 -6.54
C GLN A 448 12.79 -16.54 -5.20
N VAL A 449 13.98 -17.14 -5.27
CA VAL A 449 14.79 -17.58 -4.13
C VAL A 449 16.07 -16.77 -4.09
N TYR A 450 16.43 -16.34 -2.88
CA TYR A 450 17.58 -15.49 -2.60
C TYR A 450 18.58 -16.20 -1.67
N PRO A 451 19.88 -15.91 -1.80
CA PRO A 451 20.86 -16.32 -0.81
C PRO A 451 20.61 -15.62 0.53
N ILE A 452 20.97 -16.30 1.61
CA ILE A 452 20.84 -15.78 2.97
C ILE A 452 22.23 -15.59 3.56
N SER A 453 22.48 -14.39 4.08
CA SER A 453 23.71 -14.00 4.75
C SER A 453 23.99 -14.88 5.97
N LYS A 454 25.24 -14.90 6.43
CA LYS A 454 25.63 -15.68 7.63
C LYS A 454 24.93 -15.17 8.90
N GLU A 455 24.53 -13.90 8.92
CA GLU A 455 23.84 -13.21 10.01
C GLU A 455 22.42 -13.75 10.22
N ILE A 456 21.73 -14.07 9.11
CA ILE A 456 20.35 -14.58 9.12
C ILE A 456 20.32 -16.12 9.03
N ASN A 457 21.33 -16.75 8.43
CA ASN A 457 21.36 -18.20 8.27
C ASN A 457 21.26 -18.91 9.63
N GLY A 458 20.35 -19.88 9.73
CA GLY A 458 20.05 -20.59 10.96
C GLY A 458 19.16 -19.82 11.94
N GLN A 459 18.82 -18.55 11.69
CA GLN A 459 17.82 -17.81 12.49
C GLN A 459 16.44 -18.42 12.32
N VAL A 460 15.62 -18.33 13.37
CA VAL A 460 14.24 -18.82 13.35
C VAL A 460 13.41 -17.86 12.50
N LYS A 461 12.64 -18.41 11.56
CA LYS A 461 11.77 -17.66 10.64
C LYS A 461 10.61 -16.94 11.36
N ALA A 462 10.31 -17.35 12.59
CA ALA A 462 9.27 -16.79 13.46
C ALA A 462 9.89 -16.01 14.65
N PHE A 463 9.34 -14.83 14.94
CA PHE A 463 9.80 -13.96 16.02
C PHE A 463 9.22 -14.30 17.41
N LEU A 464 8.24 -15.22 17.52
CA LEU A 464 7.66 -15.68 18.79
C LEU A 464 7.40 -17.21 18.77
N PRO A 465 8.29 -18.05 19.33
CA PRO A 465 8.13 -19.49 19.34
C PRO A 465 7.40 -19.94 20.62
N LEU A 466 6.14 -19.54 20.80
CA LEU A 466 5.51 -19.77 22.12
C LEU A 466 5.12 -21.22 22.39
N THR A 467 5.05 -22.14 21.40
CA THR A 467 4.54 -23.50 21.68
C THR A 467 4.99 -24.68 20.79
N PHE A 468 6.23 -24.79 20.27
CA PHE A 468 6.70 -26.07 19.68
C PHE A 468 8.21 -26.29 19.73
N PRO A 469 8.71 -27.54 19.63
CA PRO A 469 10.11 -27.78 19.33
C PRO A 469 10.44 -27.22 17.94
N LEU A 470 11.24 -26.16 17.91
CA LEU A 470 11.78 -25.59 16.69
C LEU A 470 12.71 -26.61 16.03
N THR A 471 12.37 -27.04 14.82
CA THR A 471 13.21 -27.90 13.97
C THR A 471 13.95 -27.05 12.94
N ASP A 472 14.94 -27.62 12.24
CA ASP A 472 15.70 -26.94 11.18
C ASP A 472 14.80 -26.37 10.07
N LYS A 473 13.62 -26.95 9.84
CA LYS A 473 12.62 -26.46 8.86
C LYS A 473 12.04 -25.08 9.21
N HIS A 474 12.10 -24.70 10.49
CA HIS A 474 11.65 -23.39 10.98
C HIS A 474 12.77 -22.36 11.00
N ARG A 475 13.96 -22.73 10.53
CA ARG A 475 15.13 -21.86 10.46
C ARG A 475 15.45 -21.55 9.00
N PHE A 476 16.01 -20.37 8.78
CA PHE A 476 16.57 -20.05 7.49
C PHE A 476 17.72 -21.00 7.17
N SER A 477 17.76 -21.43 5.90
CA SER A 477 18.90 -22.14 5.34
C SER A 477 19.82 -21.14 4.63
N SER A 478 20.79 -21.61 3.85
CA SER A 478 21.60 -20.72 3.00
C SER A 478 20.79 -20.02 1.91
N GLN A 479 19.53 -20.40 1.71
CA GLN A 479 18.60 -19.79 0.75
C GLN A 479 17.17 -19.68 1.35
N GLY A 480 16.39 -18.73 0.84
CA GLY A 480 14.98 -18.54 1.21
C GLY A 480 14.18 -17.77 0.15
N GLY A 481 12.86 -17.90 0.19
CA GLY A 481 11.98 -17.19 -0.75
C GLY A 481 11.88 -15.70 -0.43
N GLY A 482 11.72 -14.86 -1.46
CA GLY A 482 11.60 -13.40 -1.28
C GLY A 482 10.48 -13.00 -0.31
N ALA A 483 9.27 -13.54 -0.51
CA ALA A 483 8.12 -13.29 0.38
C ALA A 483 8.37 -13.72 1.85
N GLU A 484 9.15 -14.78 2.05
CA GLU A 484 9.51 -15.25 3.40
C GLU A 484 10.47 -14.26 4.10
N LEU A 485 11.48 -13.76 3.37
CA LEU A 485 12.41 -12.76 3.88
C LEU A 485 11.73 -11.42 4.17
N VAL A 486 10.80 -10.98 3.31
CA VAL A 486 9.96 -9.79 3.57
C VAL A 486 9.14 -9.98 4.83
N SER A 487 8.44 -11.11 4.96
CA SER A 487 7.67 -11.38 6.18
C SER A 487 8.55 -11.38 7.43
N TYR A 488 9.77 -11.89 7.34
CA TYR A 488 10.73 -11.86 8.45
C TYR A 488 11.14 -10.43 8.80
N ALA A 489 11.54 -9.62 7.81
CA ALA A 489 11.91 -8.22 7.99
C ALA A 489 10.78 -7.39 8.61
N VAL A 490 9.59 -7.47 8.04
CA VAL A 490 8.39 -6.74 8.50
C VAL A 490 8.07 -7.09 9.95
N ARG A 491 8.04 -8.38 10.30
CA ARG A 491 7.79 -8.81 11.68
C ARG A 491 8.87 -8.30 12.64
N GLY A 492 10.13 -8.35 12.23
CA GLY A 492 11.23 -7.84 13.05
C GLY A 492 11.14 -6.32 13.28
N VAL A 493 10.74 -5.56 12.25
CA VAL A 493 10.50 -4.11 12.39
C VAL A 493 9.33 -3.84 13.36
N ILE A 494 8.19 -4.51 13.17
CA ILE A 494 7.02 -4.34 14.05
C ILE A 494 7.38 -4.68 15.49
N VAL A 495 8.06 -5.81 15.74
CA VAL A 495 8.51 -6.20 17.09
C VAL A 495 9.40 -5.14 17.71
N ASN A 496 10.37 -4.60 16.95
CA ASN A 496 11.24 -3.53 17.44
C ASN A 496 10.44 -2.27 17.80
N LYS A 497 9.45 -1.89 16.97
CA LYS A 497 8.59 -0.73 17.23
C LYS A 497 7.66 -0.94 18.41
N VAL A 498 7.05 -2.10 18.59
CA VAL A 498 6.24 -2.41 19.78
C VAL A 498 7.07 -2.28 21.06
N LEU A 499 8.34 -2.66 21.05
CA LEU A 499 9.19 -2.61 22.24
C LEU A 499 9.67 -1.20 22.59
N ASN A 500 9.93 -0.38 21.57
CA ASN A 500 10.47 0.97 21.75
C ASN A 500 9.39 2.06 21.77
N ASP A 501 8.24 1.81 21.13
CA ASP A 501 7.09 2.70 21.02
C ASP A 501 5.76 1.90 21.02
N PRO A 502 5.41 1.27 22.17
CA PRO A 502 4.27 0.35 22.26
C PRO A 502 2.93 1.01 21.98
N GLN A 503 2.71 2.24 22.46
CA GLN A 503 1.40 2.89 22.37
C GLN A 503 1.04 3.18 20.91
N ASN A 504 1.92 3.88 20.19
CA ASN A 504 1.66 4.23 18.80
C ASN A 504 1.58 2.98 17.90
N THR A 505 2.40 1.96 18.18
CA THR A 505 2.37 0.71 17.40
C THR A 505 1.10 -0.10 17.65
N LEU A 506 0.62 -0.17 18.90
CA LEU A 506 -0.65 -0.82 19.23
C LEU A 506 -1.83 -0.05 18.61
N ASP A 507 -1.84 1.28 18.70
CA ASP A 507 -2.87 2.10 18.07
C ASP A 507 -2.91 1.87 16.54
N ALA A 508 -1.74 1.65 15.90
CA ALA A 508 -1.63 1.30 14.47
C ALA A 508 -2.23 -0.05 14.12
N ILE A 509 -2.05 -1.05 14.99
CA ILE A 509 -2.67 -2.38 14.82
C ILE A 509 -4.20 -2.28 15.02
N MET A 510 -4.65 -1.46 15.97
CA MET A 510 -6.05 -1.34 16.37
C MET A 510 -6.89 -0.41 15.46
N LEU A 511 -6.29 0.31 14.51
CA LEU A 511 -7.02 1.16 13.54
C LEU A 511 -7.94 0.38 12.59
N GLY A 512 -7.72 -0.92 12.39
CA GLY A 512 -8.47 -1.73 11.44
C GLY A 512 -9.90 -2.14 11.84
N GLN A 513 -10.39 -1.74 13.04
CA GLN A 513 -11.62 -2.29 13.64
C GLN A 513 -12.53 -1.20 14.29
N PRO A 514 -13.44 -0.54 13.53
CA PRO A 514 -14.18 0.63 13.99
C PRO A 514 -15.22 0.41 15.11
N GLU A 515 -15.99 -0.70 15.09
CA GLU A 515 -16.99 -0.98 16.13
C GLU A 515 -16.36 -1.50 17.43
N GLU A 516 -15.32 -2.33 17.30
CA GLU A 516 -14.55 -2.83 18.43
C GLU A 516 -13.77 -1.69 19.12
N ARG A 517 -13.27 -0.71 18.35
CA ARG A 517 -12.62 0.52 18.84
C ARG A 517 -13.48 1.31 19.83
N ARG A 518 -14.75 1.61 19.52
CA ARG A 518 -15.58 2.46 20.42
C ARG A 518 -15.92 1.72 21.71
N ALA A 519 -16.30 0.45 21.60
CA ALA A 519 -16.67 -0.37 22.73
C ALA A 519 -15.45 -0.69 23.63
N PHE A 520 -14.27 -0.90 23.05
CA PHE A 520 -13.02 -1.11 23.77
C PHE A 520 -12.53 0.16 24.48
N LEU A 521 -12.49 1.31 23.78
CA LEU A 521 -12.03 2.57 24.35
C LEU A 521 -12.91 3.04 25.52
N GLU A 522 -14.24 2.91 25.43
CA GLU A 522 -15.15 3.26 26.53
C GLU A 522 -14.95 2.35 27.76
N ARG A 523 -14.69 1.05 27.55
CA ARG A 523 -14.40 0.09 28.64
C ARG A 523 -13.04 0.33 29.29
N VAL A 524 -12.01 0.61 28.49
CA VAL A 524 -10.65 0.91 28.96
C VAL A 524 -10.61 2.24 29.72
N GLN A 525 -11.29 3.26 29.21
CA GLN A 525 -11.32 4.58 29.84
C GLN A 525 -12.08 4.57 31.18
N ALA A 526 -13.17 3.81 31.30
CA ALA A 526 -13.86 3.61 32.58
C ALA A 526 -12.98 2.89 33.63
N ARG A 527 -12.19 1.90 33.21
CA ARG A 527 -11.32 1.10 34.09
C ARG A 527 -10.00 1.81 34.47
N LEU A 528 -9.46 2.67 33.59
CA LEU A 528 -8.31 3.53 33.87
C LEU A 528 -8.62 4.61 34.92
N VAL A 529 -9.85 5.14 34.90
CA VAL A 529 -10.34 6.07 35.94
C VAL A 529 -10.44 5.36 37.30
N GLU A 530 -10.88 4.11 37.36
CA GLU A 530 -10.84 3.30 38.60
C GLU A 530 -9.40 2.95 39.06
N ALA A 531 -8.46 2.80 38.12
CA ALA A 531 -7.07 2.49 38.42
C ALA A 531 -6.30 3.66 39.02
N GLN A 532 -6.68 4.92 38.75
CA GLN A 532 -5.99 6.08 39.32
C GLN A 532 -6.07 6.15 40.85
N ASP A 533 -7.16 5.68 41.47
CA ASP A 533 -7.41 5.81 42.92
C ASP A 533 -7.18 4.52 43.75
N ALA A 534 -6.77 3.41 43.13
CA ALA A 534 -6.59 2.11 43.80
C ALA A 534 -5.11 1.80 44.14
N SER A 535 -4.85 0.92 45.11
CA SER A 535 -3.49 0.42 45.39
C SER A 535 -3.00 -0.52 44.28
N ASN A 536 -1.68 -0.66 44.09
CA ASN A 536 -1.08 -1.38 42.96
C ASN A 536 -1.64 -2.80 42.71
N LEU A 537 -1.98 -3.57 43.76
CA LEU A 537 -2.58 -4.90 43.62
C LEU A 537 -4.06 -4.87 43.24
N LYS A 538 -4.79 -3.83 43.63
CA LYS A 538 -6.19 -3.63 43.29
C LYS A 538 -6.35 -3.06 41.87
N ARG A 539 -5.41 -2.23 41.42
CA ARG A 539 -5.27 -1.80 40.01
C ARG A 539 -5.13 -3.01 39.08
N ILE A 540 -4.30 -3.97 39.47
CA ILE A 540 -4.11 -5.23 38.74
C ILE A 540 -5.40 -6.06 38.70
N ARG A 541 -6.17 -6.11 39.80
CA ARG A 541 -7.44 -6.84 39.85
C ARG A 541 -8.53 -6.22 38.96
N ILE A 542 -8.63 -4.89 38.95
CA ILE A 542 -9.60 -4.14 38.13
C ILE A 542 -9.31 -4.32 36.63
N LEU A 543 -8.01 -4.40 36.28
CA LEU A 543 -7.55 -4.71 34.93
C LEU A 543 -7.95 -6.15 34.54
N ILE A 544 -7.71 -7.12 35.43
CA ILE A 544 -8.07 -8.54 35.22
C ILE A 544 -9.58 -8.72 34.99
N ASP A 545 -10.42 -8.08 35.79
CA ASP A 545 -11.87 -8.20 35.64
C ASP A 545 -12.40 -7.51 34.35
N ALA A 546 -11.60 -6.64 33.70
CA ALA A 546 -11.94 -5.99 32.42
C ALA A 546 -11.66 -6.90 31.21
N ILE A 547 -10.73 -7.83 31.40
CA ILE A 547 -10.26 -8.78 30.41
C ILE A 547 -11.15 -10.02 30.38
N GLU A 548 -11.72 -10.41 31.54
CA GLU A 548 -12.64 -11.54 31.67
C GLU A 548 -14.01 -11.32 30.99
N GLU A 549 -14.37 -10.07 30.63
CA GLU A 549 -15.64 -9.73 29.97
C GLU A 549 -15.54 -9.57 28.43
N ALA A 550 -14.36 -9.75 27.82
CA ALA A 550 -14.14 -9.61 26.37
C ALA A 550 -14.36 -10.93 25.58
N GLU A 551 -14.87 -10.85 24.34
CA GLU A 551 -15.10 -12.02 23.46
C GLU A 551 -13.82 -12.51 22.73
N ARG A 552 -13.93 -13.64 22.02
CA ARG A 552 -12.89 -14.67 21.83
C ARG A 552 -11.62 -14.26 21.07
N ASP A 553 -11.68 -13.28 20.18
CA ASP A 553 -10.57 -12.87 19.32
C ASP A 553 -9.73 -11.73 19.94
N ASP A 554 -10.33 -10.93 20.83
CA ASP A 554 -9.66 -9.90 21.66
C ASP A 554 -8.76 -10.49 22.75
N LEU A 555 -9.05 -11.73 23.17
CA LEU A 555 -8.35 -12.41 24.26
C LEU A 555 -7.08 -13.13 23.79
N ILE A 556 -6.91 -13.46 22.50
CA ILE A 556 -5.74 -14.26 22.03
C ILE A 556 -4.44 -13.46 22.13
N ASP A 557 -4.51 -12.14 21.93
CA ASP A 557 -3.37 -11.23 22.06
C ASP A 557 -3.10 -10.82 23.51
N TRP A 558 -4.11 -10.89 24.38
CA TRP A 558 -3.84 -10.75 25.80
C TRP A 558 -3.31 -12.05 26.44
N VAL A 559 -3.68 -13.21 25.90
CA VAL A 559 -3.31 -14.57 26.32
C VAL A 559 -1.80 -14.82 26.46
N GLN A 560 -0.92 -13.98 25.91
CA GLN A 560 0.53 -14.16 26.02
C GLN A 560 1.16 -13.43 27.21
N GLY A 561 0.37 -12.62 27.95
CA GLY A 561 0.86 -11.69 28.96
C GLY A 561 0.97 -12.17 30.41
N LEU A 562 0.50 -13.36 30.81
CA LEU A 562 0.57 -13.79 32.21
C LEU A 562 1.00 -15.25 32.36
N ASP A 563 2.02 -15.51 33.18
CA ASP A 563 2.70 -16.81 33.34
C ASP A 563 1.77 -18.04 33.44
N ILE A 564 1.72 -18.83 32.35
CA ILE A 564 0.76 -19.90 32.05
C ILE A 564 1.32 -21.31 32.33
N SER A 565 2.32 -21.43 33.20
CA SER A 565 3.27 -22.55 33.12
C SER A 565 2.81 -23.95 33.61
N ARG A 566 1.51 -24.26 33.80
CA ARG A 566 1.11 -25.56 34.40
C ARG A 566 -0.11 -26.33 33.86
N ASP A 567 -0.80 -25.91 32.80
CA ASP A 567 -2.03 -26.60 32.38
C ASP A 567 -1.90 -27.46 31.10
N GLY A 568 -2.19 -28.75 31.22
CA GLY A 568 -2.12 -29.74 30.13
C GLY A 568 -3.24 -29.60 29.09
N ILE A 569 -4.30 -28.87 29.39
CA ILE A 569 -5.46 -28.68 28.49
C ILE A 569 -5.17 -27.61 27.43
N LEU A 570 -4.40 -26.57 27.77
CA LEU A 570 -3.98 -25.53 26.82
C LEU A 570 -3.08 -26.10 25.72
N ARG A 571 -2.26 -27.11 26.07
CA ARG A 571 -1.35 -27.80 25.13
C ARG A 571 -2.04 -28.65 24.06
N SER A 572 -3.31 -29.01 24.22
CA SER A 572 -4.04 -29.77 23.19
C SER A 572 -4.74 -28.84 22.19
N LYS A 573 -5.34 -27.74 22.66
CA LYS A 573 -6.02 -26.75 21.81
C LYS A 573 -5.06 -25.94 20.94
N ILE A 574 -3.90 -25.59 21.47
CA ILE A 574 -2.84 -24.93 20.70
C ILE A 574 -2.32 -25.86 19.58
N ARG A 575 -2.18 -27.16 19.86
CA ARG A 575 -1.84 -28.18 18.85
C ARG A 575 -2.88 -28.32 17.74
N GLU A 576 -4.15 -28.10 18.06
CA GLU A 576 -5.26 -28.20 17.11
C GLU A 576 -5.36 -26.96 16.20
N ILE A 577 -5.06 -25.77 16.72
CA ILE A 577 -4.99 -24.50 15.98
C ILE A 577 -3.79 -24.49 15.03
N LEU A 578 -2.64 -24.98 15.50
CA LEU A 578 -1.42 -25.01 14.71
C LEU A 578 -1.47 -26.07 13.61
N ARG A 579 -2.22 -27.16 13.81
CA ARG A 579 -2.49 -28.17 12.77
C ARG A 579 -3.42 -27.67 11.65
N ARG A 580 -4.20 -26.59 11.87
CA ARG A 580 -5.04 -25.96 10.84
C ARG A 580 -4.29 -24.93 9.98
N ASN A 581 -3.15 -24.42 10.47
CA ASN A 581 -2.31 -23.42 9.81
C ASN A 581 -0.88 -23.94 9.52
N GLU A 582 -0.66 -25.25 9.56
CA GLU A 582 0.58 -25.87 9.09
C GLU A 582 0.75 -25.58 7.58
N PRO A 583 1.82 -24.90 7.12
CA PRO A 583 2.45 -25.33 5.90
C PRO A 583 2.92 -26.76 6.17
N SER A 584 2.71 -27.64 5.19
CA SER A 584 3.21 -29.01 5.24
C SER A 584 4.57 -29.16 5.89
N THR A 585 4.61 -30.17 6.74
CA THR A 585 5.69 -30.45 7.67
C THR A 585 6.80 -31.28 7.04
N ASP A 586 6.89 -31.40 5.71
CA ASP A 586 7.96 -32.14 5.02
C ASP A 586 8.91 -31.24 4.22
N GLY A 587 10.21 -31.53 4.35
CA GLY A 587 11.31 -30.77 3.75
C GLY A 587 11.64 -31.19 2.33
N ASP A 588 10.75 -31.96 1.70
CA ASP A 588 10.43 -31.80 0.28
C ASP A 588 9.16 -30.99 0.29
N THR A 589 9.08 -29.85 -0.42
CA THR A 589 7.76 -29.33 -0.78
C THR A 589 7.04 -30.48 -1.46
N SER A 590 6.10 -31.12 -0.75
CA SER A 590 5.25 -32.11 -1.39
C SER A 590 4.60 -31.38 -2.55
N ALA A 591 4.45 -32.03 -3.69
CA ALA A 591 3.81 -31.41 -4.85
C ALA A 591 2.47 -30.76 -4.45
N ALA A 592 1.77 -31.30 -3.45
CA ALA A 592 0.51 -30.78 -2.94
C ALA A 592 0.61 -29.42 -2.22
N ASP A 593 1.73 -29.11 -1.56
CA ASP A 593 1.87 -27.85 -0.81
C ASP A 593 2.43 -26.72 -1.66
N ALA A 594 3.35 -27.08 -2.57
CA ALA A 594 3.73 -26.18 -3.65
C ALA A 594 2.51 -25.85 -4.51
N GLU A 595 1.66 -26.84 -4.79
CA GLU A 595 0.39 -26.65 -5.50
C GLU A 595 -0.60 -25.82 -4.68
N ALA A 596 -0.73 -26.03 -3.36
CA ALA A 596 -1.61 -25.21 -2.52
C ALA A 596 -1.13 -23.76 -2.40
N ALA A 597 0.19 -23.51 -2.31
CA ALA A 597 0.76 -22.17 -2.33
C ALA A 597 0.56 -21.50 -3.70
N ARG A 598 0.77 -22.26 -4.78
CA ARG A 598 0.49 -21.83 -6.16
C ARG A 598 -0.98 -21.45 -6.33
N GLN A 599 -1.92 -22.28 -5.89
CA GLN A 599 -3.36 -22.00 -5.96
C GLN A 599 -3.78 -20.75 -5.17
N ARG A 600 -3.01 -20.36 -4.14
CA ARG A 600 -3.31 -19.16 -3.32
C ARG A 600 -2.71 -17.87 -3.87
N LEU A 601 -1.52 -17.92 -4.49
CA LEU A 601 -0.72 -16.74 -4.84
C LEU A 601 -0.54 -16.56 -6.35
N PHE A 602 -0.79 -17.60 -7.14
CA PHE A 602 -0.85 -17.52 -8.61
C PHE A 602 -2.25 -17.12 -9.08
N VAL A 603 -2.70 -15.99 -8.53
CA VAL A 603 -4.05 -15.44 -8.71
C VAL A 603 -3.93 -13.94 -8.91
N TYR A 604 -4.98 -13.33 -9.48
CA TYR A 604 -5.21 -11.89 -9.41
C TYR A 604 -6.56 -11.62 -8.75
N LYS A 605 -6.59 -10.54 -7.96
CA LYS A 605 -7.81 -10.08 -7.28
C LYS A 605 -8.72 -9.34 -8.26
N ALA A 606 -9.95 -9.80 -8.42
CA ALA A 606 -11.02 -8.99 -8.97
C ALA A 606 -11.56 -8.07 -7.85
N ARG A 607 -11.63 -6.78 -8.15
CA ARG A 607 -12.00 -5.73 -7.18
C ARG A 607 -13.35 -5.11 -7.54
N PRO A 608 -14.03 -4.48 -6.58
CA PRO A 608 -15.11 -3.53 -6.88
C PRO A 608 -14.63 -2.47 -7.88
N LEU A 609 -15.55 -2.03 -8.75
CA LEU A 609 -15.26 -1.12 -9.86
C LEU A 609 -15.65 0.33 -9.57
N ASN A 610 -15.89 0.71 -8.32
CA ASN A 610 -16.21 2.08 -7.96
C ASN A 610 -15.03 3.03 -8.26
N GLY A 611 -15.31 4.13 -8.95
CA GLY A 611 -14.30 5.07 -9.44
C GLY A 611 -13.39 4.53 -10.53
N ILE A 612 -13.66 3.34 -11.10
CA ILE A 612 -12.76 2.68 -12.09
C ILE A 612 -12.56 3.51 -13.37
N TRP A 613 -13.49 4.43 -13.66
CA TRP A 613 -13.34 5.35 -14.79
C TRP A 613 -12.04 6.17 -14.67
N ALA A 614 -11.58 6.47 -13.45
CA ALA A 614 -10.43 7.31 -13.17
C ALA A 614 -9.08 6.57 -13.10
N THR A 615 -9.02 5.27 -13.44
CA THR A 615 -7.85 4.42 -13.12
C THR A 615 -7.14 3.85 -14.34
N ALA A 616 -7.30 4.46 -15.51
CA ALA A 616 -6.55 4.05 -16.69
C ALA A 616 -5.03 4.24 -16.45
N PRO A 617 -4.15 3.46 -17.11
CA PRO A 617 -4.45 2.28 -17.94
C PRO A 617 -4.90 1.07 -17.12
N TYR A 618 -5.56 0.12 -17.79
CA TYR A 618 -6.24 -1.04 -17.18
C TYR A 618 -5.41 -2.33 -17.20
N LEU A 619 -5.90 -3.31 -16.43
CA LEU A 619 -5.20 -4.52 -15.96
C LEU A 619 -4.11 -4.22 -14.94
N HIS A 620 -3.67 -5.26 -14.24
CA HIS A 620 -2.64 -5.16 -13.21
C HIS A 620 -1.32 -4.57 -13.73
N ASN A 621 -1.03 -4.68 -15.03
CA ASN A 621 0.21 -4.21 -15.66
C ASN A 621 0.02 -2.98 -16.57
N GLY A 622 -1.17 -2.36 -16.57
CA GLY A 622 -1.43 -1.16 -17.37
C GLY A 622 -1.31 -1.39 -18.89
N SER A 623 -1.48 -2.62 -19.36
CA SER A 623 -1.27 -3.02 -20.76
C SER A 623 -2.44 -2.69 -21.69
N ILE A 624 -3.50 -2.04 -21.17
CA ILE A 624 -4.68 -1.65 -21.96
C ILE A 624 -5.04 -0.20 -21.65
N ARG A 625 -4.94 0.68 -22.66
CA ARG A 625 -5.08 2.13 -22.49
C ARG A 625 -6.45 2.62 -22.01
N THR A 626 -7.54 2.01 -22.49
CA THR A 626 -8.92 2.50 -22.24
C THR A 626 -9.88 1.38 -21.88
N MET A 627 -10.95 1.68 -21.14
CA MET A 627 -11.96 0.69 -20.73
C MET A 627 -12.64 0.09 -21.97
N ARG A 628 -12.89 0.92 -23.00
CA ARG A 628 -13.41 0.45 -24.29
C ARG A 628 -12.51 -0.65 -24.88
N GLN A 629 -11.19 -0.50 -24.83
CA GLN A 629 -10.28 -1.53 -25.32
C GLN A 629 -10.23 -2.77 -24.43
N LEU A 630 -10.38 -2.62 -23.12
CA LEU A 630 -10.45 -3.77 -22.20
C LEU A 630 -11.59 -4.73 -22.60
N MET A 631 -12.68 -4.16 -23.11
CA MET A 631 -13.86 -4.91 -23.58
C MET A 631 -13.72 -5.50 -25.00
N LEU A 632 -12.56 -5.37 -25.65
CA LEU A 632 -12.27 -5.99 -26.95
C LEU A 632 -11.38 -7.22 -26.81
N PRO A 633 -11.44 -8.18 -27.77
CA PRO A 633 -10.54 -9.33 -27.79
C PRO A 633 -9.07 -8.92 -27.86
N ALA A 634 -8.18 -9.70 -27.25
CA ALA A 634 -6.73 -9.46 -27.30
C ALA A 634 -6.16 -9.70 -28.70
N GLU A 635 -6.73 -10.65 -29.44
CA GLU A 635 -6.36 -10.96 -30.82
C GLU A 635 -7.36 -10.41 -31.83
N CYS A 636 -6.83 -9.87 -32.92
CA CYS A 636 -7.62 -9.38 -34.04
C CYS A 636 -8.22 -10.54 -34.85
N PRO A 637 -9.26 -10.28 -35.66
CA PRO A 637 -9.77 -11.27 -36.61
C PRO A 637 -8.66 -11.83 -37.50
N GLU A 638 -8.85 -13.04 -38.03
CA GLU A 638 -7.87 -13.69 -38.93
C GLU A 638 -7.57 -12.88 -40.19
N THR A 639 -8.47 -11.95 -40.57
CA THR A 639 -8.27 -11.00 -41.68
C THR A 639 -7.16 -9.99 -41.40
N GLY A 640 -6.74 -9.82 -40.14
CA GLY A 640 -5.75 -8.84 -39.70
C GLY A 640 -6.29 -7.42 -39.57
N GLU A 641 -7.60 -7.22 -39.74
CA GLU A 641 -8.23 -5.90 -39.62
C GLU A 641 -8.33 -5.50 -38.15
N GLU A 642 -7.66 -4.39 -37.80
CA GLU A 642 -7.76 -3.81 -36.46
C GLU A 642 -8.98 -2.90 -36.30
N ILE A 643 -9.40 -2.28 -37.39
CA ILE A 643 -10.50 -1.32 -37.46
C ILE A 643 -11.46 -1.80 -38.54
N ASP A 644 -12.74 -1.84 -38.19
CA ASP A 644 -13.82 -2.10 -39.13
C ASP A 644 -13.95 -0.94 -40.14
N ALA A 645 -13.87 -1.26 -41.42
CA ALA A 645 -13.81 -0.24 -42.48
C ALA A 645 -15.12 0.53 -42.67
N GLU A 646 -16.26 -0.02 -42.24
CA GLU A 646 -17.58 0.60 -42.42
C GLU A 646 -17.95 1.50 -41.23
N THR A 647 -17.68 1.00 -40.01
CA THR A 647 -18.06 1.64 -38.75
C THR A 647 -16.93 2.48 -38.15
N GLY A 648 -15.68 2.25 -38.57
CA GLY A 648 -14.50 2.87 -37.97
C GLY A 648 -14.17 2.38 -36.56
N GLN A 649 -14.85 1.33 -36.09
CA GLN A 649 -14.66 0.81 -34.74
C GLN A 649 -13.50 -0.17 -34.67
N ARG A 650 -12.80 -0.16 -33.53
CA ARG A 650 -11.70 -1.09 -33.29
C ARG A 650 -12.23 -2.49 -32.96
N LEU A 651 -11.62 -3.51 -33.56
CA LEU A 651 -12.03 -4.91 -33.49
C LEU A 651 -11.29 -5.74 -32.43
N CYS A 652 -10.16 -5.23 -31.91
CA CYS A 652 -9.25 -5.90 -30.99
C CYS A 652 -8.38 -4.88 -30.23
N ARG A 653 -7.73 -5.31 -29.14
CA ARG A 653 -6.81 -4.47 -28.34
C ARG A 653 -5.61 -4.00 -29.17
N GLN A 654 -5.10 -2.79 -28.87
CA GLN A 654 -3.83 -2.32 -29.43
C GLN A 654 -2.68 -3.19 -28.93
N LYS A 655 -1.73 -3.54 -29.82
CA LYS A 655 -0.48 -4.22 -29.44
C LYS A 655 0.62 -3.23 -29.02
N THR A 656 0.55 -2.00 -29.51
CA THR A 656 1.42 -0.89 -29.11
C THR A 656 0.59 0.38 -28.96
N PHE A 657 0.94 1.20 -27.96
CA PHE A 657 0.33 2.51 -27.71
C PHE A 657 1.26 3.37 -26.85
N GLU A 658 1.11 4.69 -26.93
CA GLU A 658 1.78 5.64 -26.06
C GLU A 658 1.05 5.86 -24.74
N VAL A 659 1.83 6.01 -23.67
CA VAL A 659 1.40 6.45 -22.33
C VAL A 659 2.23 7.65 -21.87
N GLY A 660 1.74 8.32 -20.82
CA GLY A 660 2.34 9.54 -20.27
C GLY A 660 1.54 10.81 -20.56
N SER A 661 0.50 10.74 -21.40
CA SER A 661 -0.49 11.81 -21.51
C SER A 661 -1.38 11.84 -20.27
N ARG A 662 -1.73 13.05 -19.81
CA ARG A 662 -2.80 13.27 -18.83
C ARG A 662 -4.13 13.60 -19.51
N THR A 663 -4.16 13.80 -20.83
CA THR A 663 -5.39 14.13 -21.55
C THR A 663 -6.30 12.90 -21.64
N TYR A 664 -7.51 13.04 -21.13
CA TYR A 664 -8.47 11.96 -20.97
C TYR A 664 -9.59 12.04 -21.99
N ASP A 665 -10.03 10.87 -22.44
CA ASP A 665 -11.13 10.68 -23.36
C ASP A 665 -12.32 10.04 -22.60
N PRO A 666 -13.38 10.82 -22.31
CA PRO A 666 -14.54 10.33 -21.57
C PRO A 666 -15.43 9.35 -22.37
N ASP A 667 -15.26 9.24 -23.68
CA ASP A 667 -16.05 8.33 -24.52
C ASP A 667 -15.46 6.90 -24.57
N THR A 668 -14.16 6.79 -24.30
CA THR A 668 -13.46 5.50 -24.21
C THR A 668 -13.05 5.12 -22.80
N LEU A 669 -13.18 6.06 -21.85
CA LEU A 669 -12.73 5.98 -20.46
C LEU A 669 -11.25 5.61 -20.38
N GLY A 670 -10.38 6.57 -20.67
CA GLY A 670 -8.93 6.42 -20.54
C GLY A 670 -8.16 7.57 -21.18
N PHE A 671 -6.84 7.51 -21.12
CA PHE A 671 -5.99 8.55 -21.69
C PHE A 671 -5.86 8.42 -23.20
N ILE A 672 -5.65 9.52 -23.90
CA ILE A 672 -5.34 9.52 -25.34
C ILE A 672 -4.00 8.80 -25.61
N ASP A 673 -3.83 8.33 -26.84
CA ASP A 673 -2.63 7.62 -27.32
C ASP A 673 -1.48 8.62 -27.56
N ALA A 674 -0.88 9.09 -26.47
CA ALA A 674 0.20 10.07 -26.48
C ALA A 674 0.99 10.03 -25.16
N GLY A 675 2.14 10.70 -25.15
CA GLY A 675 2.95 10.90 -23.94
C GLY A 675 4.41 10.52 -24.11
N GLY A 676 4.76 9.94 -25.27
CA GLY A 676 6.15 9.70 -25.68
C GLY A 676 6.75 8.38 -25.23
N PHE A 677 6.13 7.65 -24.29
CA PHE A 677 6.57 6.30 -23.92
C PHE A 677 5.70 5.25 -24.59
N VAL A 678 6.28 4.35 -25.37
CA VAL A 678 5.55 3.30 -26.09
C VAL A 678 5.50 2.03 -25.25
N VAL A 679 4.30 1.59 -24.89
CA VAL A 679 4.04 0.26 -24.32
C VAL A 679 3.94 -0.75 -25.47
N ASP A 680 4.81 -1.76 -25.45
CA ASP A 680 4.73 -2.93 -26.34
C ASP A 680 4.26 -4.14 -25.55
N THR A 681 3.07 -4.65 -25.90
CA THR A 681 2.41 -5.76 -25.20
C THR A 681 2.99 -7.13 -25.54
N SER A 682 3.97 -7.20 -26.46
CA SER A 682 4.71 -8.43 -26.77
C SER A 682 5.89 -8.67 -25.83
N LEU A 683 6.29 -7.65 -25.07
CA LEU A 683 7.38 -7.74 -24.10
C LEU A 683 6.94 -8.50 -22.83
N PRO A 684 7.85 -9.22 -22.16
CA PRO A 684 7.56 -9.90 -20.90
C PRO A 684 6.99 -8.93 -19.85
N GLY A 685 5.90 -9.29 -19.19
CA GLY A 685 5.29 -8.46 -18.14
C GLY A 685 4.29 -7.44 -18.68
N ASN A 686 4.29 -7.19 -19.99
CA ASN A 686 3.39 -6.25 -20.66
C ASN A 686 2.21 -6.94 -21.37
N SER A 687 2.01 -8.25 -21.22
CA SER A 687 0.95 -8.94 -21.98
C SER A 687 -0.42 -8.31 -21.70
N ASN A 688 -1.16 -8.03 -22.78
CA ASN A 688 -2.53 -7.53 -22.75
C ASN A 688 -3.56 -8.65 -22.98
N THR A 689 -3.17 -9.92 -22.84
CA THR A 689 -4.09 -11.06 -22.97
C THR A 689 -4.98 -11.22 -21.75
N GLY A 690 -5.97 -12.12 -21.84
CA GLY A 690 -6.82 -12.46 -20.71
C GLY A 690 -7.87 -11.42 -20.38
N HIS A 691 -8.68 -11.72 -19.36
CA HIS A 691 -9.90 -10.97 -19.08
C HIS A 691 -10.78 -10.84 -20.36
N GLU A 692 -10.88 -11.92 -21.13
CA GLU A 692 -11.57 -11.92 -22.44
C GLU A 692 -13.04 -12.32 -22.35
N TYR A 693 -13.60 -12.40 -21.14
CA TYR A 693 -15.01 -12.66 -20.90
C TYR A 693 -15.89 -11.64 -21.62
N SER A 694 -16.85 -12.10 -22.42
CA SER A 694 -17.77 -11.26 -23.20
C SER A 694 -17.14 -10.29 -24.22
N THR A 695 -15.82 -10.32 -24.45
CA THR A 695 -15.16 -9.38 -25.37
C THR A 695 -15.65 -9.49 -26.82
N ARG A 696 -15.86 -10.71 -27.32
CA ARG A 696 -16.45 -10.94 -28.65
C ARG A 696 -17.88 -10.41 -28.73
N PHE A 697 -18.66 -10.55 -27.66
CA PHE A 697 -20.01 -10.00 -27.60
C PHE A 697 -19.99 -8.47 -27.72
N PHE A 698 -19.11 -7.78 -26.97
CA PHE A 698 -19.02 -6.32 -27.05
C PHE A 698 -18.44 -5.81 -28.36
N ARG A 699 -17.46 -6.52 -28.94
CA ARG A 699 -16.98 -6.23 -30.30
C ARG A 699 -18.11 -6.28 -31.33
N ASP A 700 -18.94 -7.32 -31.27
CA ASP A 700 -20.02 -7.54 -32.25
C ASP A 700 -21.28 -6.70 -31.96
N ASN A 701 -21.37 -6.07 -30.77
CA ASN A 701 -22.52 -5.30 -30.30
C ASN A 701 -22.06 -3.97 -29.64
N PRO A 702 -21.48 -3.04 -30.42
CA PRO A 702 -20.86 -1.83 -29.89
C PRO A 702 -21.81 -0.92 -29.12
N GLU A 703 -23.10 -0.90 -29.47
CA GLU A 703 -24.12 -0.12 -28.75
C GLU A 703 -24.44 -0.69 -27.36
N GLN A 704 -24.14 -1.98 -27.12
CA GLN A 704 -24.18 -2.59 -25.79
C GLN A 704 -22.93 -2.24 -24.99
N LEU A 705 -21.78 -2.15 -25.67
CA LEU A 705 -20.56 -1.65 -25.05
C LEU A 705 -20.71 -0.19 -24.61
N ASP A 706 -21.28 0.67 -25.45
CA ASP A 706 -21.57 2.07 -25.09
C ASP A 706 -22.48 2.15 -23.86
N ALA A 707 -23.54 1.33 -23.81
CA ALA A 707 -24.41 1.25 -22.64
C ALA A 707 -23.66 0.79 -21.38
N LEU A 708 -22.81 -0.23 -21.48
CA LEU A 708 -21.98 -0.68 -20.35
C LEU A 708 -21.03 0.42 -19.86
N LEU A 709 -20.33 1.11 -20.77
CA LEU A 709 -19.42 2.21 -20.40
C LEU A 709 -20.18 3.34 -19.71
N GLU A 710 -21.41 3.64 -20.14
CA GLU A 710 -22.24 4.65 -19.50
C GLU A 710 -22.64 4.26 -18.07
N TYR A 711 -22.91 2.98 -17.83
CA TYR A 711 -23.12 2.48 -16.47
C TYR A 711 -21.84 2.51 -15.64
N ILE A 712 -20.67 2.19 -16.23
CA ILE A 712 -19.38 2.26 -15.53
C ILE A 712 -19.09 3.68 -15.02
N LYS A 713 -19.52 4.73 -15.73
CA LYS A 713 -19.43 6.12 -15.23
C LYS A 713 -20.20 6.37 -13.93
N THR A 714 -21.19 5.53 -13.61
CA THR A 714 -21.98 5.63 -12.37
C THR A 714 -21.35 4.92 -11.17
N LEU A 715 -20.29 4.14 -11.40
CA LEU A 715 -19.54 3.42 -10.38
C LEU A 715 -18.38 4.30 -9.90
#